data_AF-A0A2M7XIG1-F1
#
_entry.id   AF-A0A2M7XIG1-F1
#
_cell.length_a   1.000
_cell.length_b   1.000
_cell.length_c   1.000
_cell.angle_alpha   90.00
_cell.angle_beta   90.00
_cell.angle_gamma   90.00
#
_symmetry.space_group_name_H-M   'P 1'
#
loop_
_entity.id
_entity.type
_entity.pdbx_description
1 polymer ?
#
loop_
_entity_poly.entity_id
_entity_poly.type
_entity_poly.pdbx_seq_one_letter_code
_entity_poly.pdbx_strand_id
1 'polypeptide(L)'
;MLASILTSLKFNTLSALFLGLFLLNLWVFHSPIAGLGLFIFFILLYGIRLGQICFKQINSLLQATIGIWILLSMIIIIGSIAYYIFALPSILMIMLVLFASVLMIWINHSYGSKINFPTNHEETQLNRISSYKLNRVLFWFFSSIFLLLFIFSLFLLHSGATFNAIRSPWETVPSSLFVLFVIITFSFLYISFYHQKKQSVLFFAILIIFLFLSVAIFVYPLGYGFDTFIHKATENYIAAHGSITPKPFYYIGQYVFVLFAHHAFFLPITLFDTLLVPLLAACFLPLAWFSASNALLGKISSGISSLWILFLLPLGSFIVTTPQGLANIWMILLMLFAIPKYMHLSMPLWPFLIGGVATIIIHPFSGLPILFFLLLLFFLQYIKNISLQKIGLFFTILLGSMILPISFFLNQFSSKQPLTIHFNLSSLNISWEKIILLFSPPNHFHPLFDFIYLFEHNRWFILLLASFLTIFWYKKTHWQKLKPFFFFFLMLIGNYLILKIAVDFTFLIDYERSNYTDRLIPLAFFSLSPFLILFSETFHRRLIAVPKSIKFFSLFLLTALITSAFYLTYPRMDIYEKSHGYNVSQSDKEVVLSIENDAAYFNKDYIVLANQNVSASAISELGFKKYYEDVFFYPIPTGGKLYSYFLAMNENPSQKIAKEALALVNAKRVYFVVNDYWWDSTRIKEQAKTTASSWWQMDEVSIFVYE
;
A
#
# COMPACT_ATOMS: atom_id res chain seq x y z
N MET A 1 3.67 33.20 7.22
CA MET A 1 4.71 33.64 8.17
C MET A 1 5.81 32.58 8.33
N LEU A 2 5.52 31.36 8.80
CA LEU A 2 6.56 30.31 8.90
C LEU A 2 7.23 29.97 7.56
N ALA A 3 6.44 29.83 6.50
CA ALA A 3 6.95 29.61 5.15
C ALA A 3 7.80 30.78 4.61
N SER A 4 7.49 32.04 4.99
CA SER A 4 8.27 33.21 4.53
C SER A 4 9.57 33.42 5.31
N ILE A 5 9.63 32.91 6.55
CA ILE A 5 10.86 32.85 7.35
C ILE A 5 11.76 31.72 6.84
N LEU A 6 11.18 30.55 6.52
CA LEU A 6 11.94 29.43 5.96
C LEU A 6 12.50 29.72 4.55
N THR A 7 11.81 30.52 3.73
CA THR A 7 12.32 30.92 2.41
C THR A 7 13.41 31.99 2.47
N SER A 8 13.54 32.75 3.56
CA SER A 8 14.58 33.80 3.70
C SER A 8 15.91 33.25 4.21
N LEU A 9 15.89 32.11 4.89
CA LEU A 9 17.09 31.43 5.39
C LEU A 9 17.80 30.68 4.27
N LYS A 10 19.15 30.74 4.25
CA LYS A 10 19.98 29.99 3.30
C LYS A 10 19.90 28.49 3.61
N PHE A 11 19.99 27.63 2.60
CA PHE A 11 19.99 26.18 2.77
C PHE A 11 20.99 25.72 3.84
N ASN A 12 22.23 26.24 3.78
CA ASN A 12 23.27 25.87 4.73
C ASN A 12 22.90 26.22 6.19
N THR A 13 22.17 27.32 6.41
CA THR A 13 21.69 27.71 7.74
C THR A 13 20.62 26.74 8.24
N LEU A 14 19.67 26.35 7.38
CA LEU A 14 18.65 25.37 7.73
C LEU A 14 19.24 23.98 7.98
N SER A 15 20.24 23.57 7.20
CA SER A 15 20.96 22.32 7.41
C SER A 15 21.77 22.33 8.71
N ALA A 16 22.44 23.44 9.04
CA ALA A 16 23.16 23.58 10.31
C ALA A 16 22.20 23.53 11.51
N LEU A 17 21.05 24.21 11.43
CA LEU A 17 20.01 24.17 12.45
C LEU A 17 19.42 22.77 12.60
N PHE A 18 19.14 22.08 11.48
CA PHE A 18 18.73 20.68 11.49
C PHE A 18 19.76 19.80 12.19
N LEU A 19 21.04 19.89 11.81
CA LEU A 19 22.11 19.08 12.40
C LEU A 19 22.24 19.34 13.91
N GLY A 20 22.16 20.60 14.34
CA GLY A 20 22.18 20.96 15.76
C GLY A 20 21.01 20.32 16.53
N LEU A 21 19.77 20.49 16.04
CA LEU A 21 18.58 19.90 16.67
C LEU A 21 18.58 18.36 16.61
N PHE A 22 19.08 17.79 15.51
CA PHE A 22 19.23 16.36 15.33
C PHE A 22 20.20 15.77 16.35
N LEU A 23 21.38 16.37 16.51
CA LEU A 23 22.35 15.96 17.53
C LEU A 23 21.83 16.16 18.96
N LEU A 24 21.10 17.24 19.23
CA LEU A 24 20.44 17.44 20.52
C LEU A 24 19.39 16.35 20.79
N ASN A 25 18.58 15.98 19.81
CA ASN A 25 17.63 14.89 20.00
C ASN A 25 18.33 13.53 20.15
N LEU A 26 19.45 13.34 19.45
CA LEU A 26 20.25 12.11 19.49
C LEU A 26 20.94 11.89 20.84
N TRP A 27 21.48 12.94 21.46
CA TRP A 27 22.31 12.81 22.66
C TRP A 27 21.65 13.32 23.93
N VAL A 28 20.61 14.15 23.83
CA VAL A 28 19.98 14.81 24.98
C VAL A 28 18.52 14.40 25.11
N PHE A 29 17.67 14.76 24.14
CA PHE A 29 16.21 14.66 24.34
C PHE A 29 15.63 13.26 24.15
N HIS A 30 16.15 12.48 23.20
CA HIS A 30 15.63 11.15 22.84
C HIS A 30 14.10 11.14 22.63
N SER A 31 13.54 12.24 22.12
CA SER A 31 12.10 12.44 22.04
C SER A 31 11.54 11.95 20.70
N PRO A 32 10.54 11.04 20.70
CA PRO A 32 9.87 10.62 19.47
C PRO A 32 9.14 11.76 18.75
N ILE A 33 8.61 12.74 19.50
CA ILE A 33 7.87 13.89 18.93
C ILE A 33 8.85 14.83 18.21
N ALA A 34 9.98 15.16 18.86
CA ALA A 34 11.04 15.94 18.21
C ALA A 34 11.63 15.16 17.03
N GLY A 35 11.78 13.84 17.18
CA GLY A 35 12.14 12.89 16.14
C GLY A 35 11.26 12.96 14.90
N LEU A 36 9.93 12.96 15.08
CA LEU A 36 8.97 13.08 13.98
C LEU A 36 9.12 14.42 13.25
N GLY A 37 9.23 15.51 14.01
CA GLY A 37 9.47 16.84 13.45
C GLY A 37 10.76 16.90 12.64
N LEU A 38 11.85 16.33 13.17
CA LEU A 38 13.15 16.24 12.52
C LEU A 38 13.13 15.34 11.28
N PHE A 39 12.42 14.22 11.31
CA PHE A 39 12.26 13.32 10.17
C PHE A 39 11.54 14.00 9.01
N ILE A 40 10.41 14.65 9.30
CA ILE A 40 9.67 15.44 8.31
C ILE A 40 10.55 16.57 7.77
N PHE A 41 11.26 17.27 8.65
CA PHE A 41 12.17 18.35 8.24
C PHE A 41 13.31 17.84 7.37
N PHE A 42 13.93 16.71 7.70
CA PHE A 42 14.98 16.06 6.92
C PHE A 42 14.49 15.73 5.49
N ILE A 43 13.36 15.03 5.40
CA ILE A 43 12.76 14.63 4.13
C ILE A 43 12.43 15.85 3.27
N LEU A 44 11.75 16.85 3.84
CA LEU A 44 11.37 18.05 3.10
C LEU A 44 12.60 18.86 2.69
N LEU A 45 13.52 19.15 3.62
CA LEU A 45 14.68 20.00 3.36
C LEU A 45 15.59 19.38 2.29
N TYR A 46 16.03 18.14 2.49
CA TYR A 46 17.00 17.49 1.61
C TYR A 46 16.34 16.95 0.35
N GLY A 47 15.13 16.41 0.44
CA GLY A 47 14.39 15.90 -0.71
C GLY A 47 14.00 17.02 -1.69
N ILE A 48 13.43 18.12 -1.19
CA ILE A 48 13.11 19.28 -2.05
C ILE A 48 14.37 19.82 -2.71
N ARG A 49 15.46 19.95 -1.94
CA ARG A 49 16.70 20.49 -2.48
C ARG A 49 17.31 19.58 -3.55
N LEU A 50 17.32 18.28 -3.32
CA LEU A 50 17.77 17.29 -4.30
C LEU A 50 16.99 17.43 -5.61
N GLY A 51 15.68 17.58 -5.52
CA GLY A 51 14.80 17.83 -6.67
C GLY A 51 15.15 19.10 -7.45
N GLN A 52 15.34 20.22 -6.74
CA GLN A 52 15.71 21.51 -7.36
C GLN A 52 17.05 21.45 -8.09
N ILE A 53 18.04 20.75 -7.52
CA ILE A 53 19.37 20.62 -8.10
C ILE A 53 19.29 19.74 -9.36
N CYS A 54 18.62 18.60 -9.26
CA CYS A 54 18.56 17.61 -10.34
C CYS A 54 17.61 17.97 -11.49
N PHE A 55 16.55 18.75 -11.24
CA PHE A 55 15.46 18.96 -12.21
C PHE A 55 15.06 20.43 -12.42
N LYS A 56 16.06 21.30 -12.65
CA LYS A 56 15.86 22.76 -12.81
C LYS A 56 14.80 23.18 -13.84
N GLN A 57 14.57 22.36 -14.87
CA GLN A 57 13.66 22.67 -15.98
C GLN A 57 12.18 22.34 -15.72
N ILE A 58 11.87 21.77 -14.55
CA ILE A 58 10.54 21.27 -14.21
C ILE A 58 9.86 22.21 -13.20
N ASN A 59 8.53 22.16 -13.07
CA ASN A 59 7.83 22.90 -12.03
C ASN A 59 8.32 22.52 -10.61
N SER A 60 8.23 23.48 -9.68
CA SER A 60 8.77 23.37 -8.32
C SER A 60 8.11 22.25 -7.50
N LEU A 61 6.83 21.97 -7.73
CA LEU A 61 6.11 20.90 -7.04
C LEU A 61 6.61 19.51 -7.45
N LEU A 62 6.83 19.28 -8.75
CA LEU A 62 7.34 18.01 -9.25
C LEU A 62 8.82 17.85 -8.90
N GLN A 63 9.62 18.93 -8.92
CA GLN A 63 10.97 18.94 -8.35
C GLN A 63 10.94 18.44 -6.91
N ALA A 64 10.12 19.06 -6.06
CA ALA A 64 9.99 18.68 -4.66
C ALA A 64 9.60 17.21 -4.48
N THR A 65 8.55 16.78 -5.18
CA THR A 65 7.98 15.44 -5.00
C THR A 65 8.92 14.34 -5.52
N ILE A 66 9.50 14.51 -6.71
CA ILE A 66 10.50 13.57 -7.25
C ILE A 66 11.76 13.56 -6.38
N GLY A 67 12.23 14.73 -5.93
CA GLY A 67 13.43 14.83 -5.10
C GLY A 67 13.28 14.08 -3.77
N ILE A 68 12.12 14.20 -3.12
CA ILE A 68 11.81 13.42 -1.92
C ILE A 68 11.77 11.93 -2.25
N TRP A 69 11.06 11.54 -3.31
CA TRP A 69 10.96 10.13 -3.70
C TRP A 69 12.32 9.49 -4.02
N ILE A 70 13.22 10.24 -4.66
CA ILE A 70 14.61 9.80 -4.91
C ILE A 70 15.38 9.67 -3.61
N LEU A 71 15.29 10.65 -2.70
CA LEU A 71 15.97 10.58 -1.40
C LEU A 71 15.55 9.32 -0.63
N LEU A 72 14.26 9.03 -0.55
CA LEU A 72 13.74 7.82 0.09
C LEU A 72 14.22 6.56 -0.63
N SER A 73 14.22 6.55 -1.96
CA SER A 73 14.73 5.42 -2.75
C SER A 73 16.23 5.18 -2.52
N MET A 74 17.04 6.24 -2.39
CA MET A 74 18.46 6.12 -2.05
C MET A 74 18.66 5.56 -0.63
N ILE A 75 17.87 5.98 0.35
CA ILE A 75 17.91 5.43 1.71
C ILE A 75 17.61 3.93 1.70
N ILE A 76 16.57 3.52 0.98
CA ILE A 76 16.20 2.11 0.80
C ILE A 76 17.37 1.32 0.19
N ILE A 77 17.93 1.79 -0.94
CA ILE A 77 19.00 1.07 -1.64
C ILE A 77 20.26 0.96 -0.78
N ILE A 78 20.74 2.09 -0.25
CA ILE A 78 21.99 2.13 0.51
C ILE A 78 21.85 1.33 1.81
N GLY A 79 20.73 1.49 2.52
CA GLY A 79 20.46 0.74 3.74
C GLY A 79 20.33 -0.77 3.47
N SER A 80 19.68 -1.17 2.37
CA SER A 80 19.59 -2.60 2.03
C SER A 80 20.94 -3.19 1.63
N ILE A 81 21.78 -2.46 0.88
CA ILE A 81 23.16 -2.88 0.60
C ILE A 81 23.93 -3.09 1.91
N ALA A 82 23.83 -2.14 2.84
CA ALA A 82 24.50 -2.22 4.13
C ALA A 82 23.99 -3.38 5.00
N TYR A 83 22.68 -3.68 4.99
CA TYR A 83 22.10 -4.84 5.67
C TYR A 83 22.73 -6.16 5.22
N TYR A 84 22.96 -6.32 3.91
CA TYR A 84 23.54 -7.55 3.36
C TYR A 84 25.04 -7.67 3.66
N ILE A 85 25.79 -6.57 3.57
CA ILE A 85 27.23 -6.59 3.81
C ILE A 85 27.56 -6.71 5.30
N PHE A 86 26.79 -6.03 6.16
CA PHE A 86 27.05 -5.95 7.59
C PHE A 86 25.79 -6.35 8.38
N ALA A 87 25.06 -5.36 8.85
CA ALA A 87 23.84 -5.40 9.64
C ALA A 87 23.21 -3.98 9.56
N LEU A 88 22.11 -3.74 10.28
CA LEU A 88 21.51 -2.41 10.43
C LEU A 88 21.63 -1.90 11.87
N PRO A 89 22.84 -1.64 12.38
CA PRO A 89 22.99 -1.03 13.69
C PRO A 89 22.53 0.43 13.66
N SER A 90 22.14 0.97 14.83
CA SER A 90 21.68 2.36 14.95
C SER A 90 22.68 3.38 14.42
N ILE A 91 23.98 3.15 14.65
CA ILE A 91 25.07 4.01 14.19
C ILE A 91 25.07 4.19 12.66
N LEU A 92 24.74 3.14 11.90
CA LEU A 92 24.69 3.20 10.44
C LEU A 92 23.58 4.15 9.98
N MET A 93 22.38 4.06 10.58
CA MET A 93 21.25 4.93 10.21
C MET A 93 21.53 6.40 10.56
N ILE A 94 22.19 6.66 11.68
CA ILE A 94 22.65 8.00 12.06
C ILE A 94 23.69 8.51 11.05
N MET A 95 24.67 7.68 10.69
CA MET A 95 25.68 8.01 9.68
C MET A 95 25.04 8.33 8.32
N LEU A 96 23.97 7.64 7.92
CA LEU A 96 23.24 7.96 6.69
C LEU A 96 22.62 9.36 6.73
N VAL A 97 22.02 9.77 7.85
CA VAL A 97 21.48 11.15 8.01
C VAL A 97 22.59 12.19 7.95
N LEU A 98 23.69 11.96 8.67
CA LEU A 98 24.83 12.88 8.71
C LEU A 98 25.50 12.99 7.34
N PHE A 99 25.75 11.85 6.68
CA PHE A 99 26.34 11.81 5.34
C PHE A 99 25.46 12.49 4.32
N ALA A 100 24.14 12.21 4.30
CA ALA A 100 23.20 12.88 3.41
C ALA A 100 23.20 14.40 3.64
N SER A 101 23.24 14.83 4.90
CA SER A 101 23.27 16.26 5.25
C SER A 101 24.54 16.96 4.76
N VAL A 102 25.71 16.37 5.02
CA VAL A 102 27.02 16.90 4.60
C VAL A 102 27.14 16.90 3.07
N LEU A 103 26.77 15.79 2.43
CA LEU A 103 26.78 15.67 0.98
C LEU A 103 25.91 16.74 0.33
N MET A 104 24.70 16.96 0.86
CA MET A 104 23.80 17.98 0.34
C MET A 104 24.30 19.41 0.57
N ILE A 105 24.97 19.70 1.68
CA ILE A 105 25.65 21.00 1.89
C ILE A 105 26.76 21.19 0.85
N TRP A 106 27.57 20.15 0.60
CA TRP A 106 28.66 20.21 -0.38
C TRP A 106 28.13 20.41 -1.81
N ILE A 107 27.13 19.63 -2.24
CA ILE A 107 26.50 19.82 -3.55
C ILE A 107 25.86 21.21 -3.64
N ASN A 108 25.22 21.68 -2.57
CA ASN A 108 24.57 22.99 -2.56
C ASN A 108 25.57 24.15 -2.74
N HIS A 109 26.78 24.04 -2.18
CA HIS A 109 27.84 25.03 -2.38
C HIS A 109 28.15 25.22 -3.87
N SER A 110 28.17 24.14 -4.65
CA SER A 110 28.46 24.15 -6.09
C SER A 110 27.32 24.67 -6.97
N TYR A 111 26.07 24.70 -6.47
CA TYR A 111 24.87 25.00 -7.29
C TYR A 111 24.02 26.20 -6.80
N GLY A 112 24.52 26.97 -5.82
CA GLY A 112 23.89 28.21 -5.30
C GLY A 112 23.06 28.00 -4.03
N SER A 113 22.84 29.04 -3.21
CA SER A 113 22.45 28.85 -1.79
C SER A 113 20.95 28.94 -1.44
N LYS A 114 20.08 29.36 -2.36
CA LYS A 114 18.66 29.62 -2.06
C LYS A 114 17.79 28.40 -2.34
N ILE A 115 16.95 28.04 -1.36
CA ILE A 115 15.87 27.06 -1.52
C ILE A 115 14.64 27.82 -1.97
N ASN A 116 14.09 27.44 -3.12
CA ASN A 116 12.78 27.93 -3.55
C ASN A 116 11.73 26.91 -3.13
N PHE A 117 11.14 27.07 -1.95
CA PHE A 117 9.92 26.33 -1.65
C PHE A 117 8.91 26.57 -2.78
N PRO A 118 8.09 25.57 -3.16
CA PRO A 118 7.05 25.78 -4.15
C PRO A 118 6.09 26.87 -3.65
N THR A 119 6.35 28.12 -4.06
CA THR A 119 5.56 29.30 -3.73
C THR A 119 4.82 29.76 -4.98
N ASN A 120 3.55 30.15 -4.80
CA ASN A 120 2.56 30.57 -5.80
C ASN A 120 2.92 31.79 -6.69
N HIS A 121 4.18 32.15 -6.90
CA HIS A 121 4.52 33.43 -7.54
C HIS A 121 4.11 33.56 -9.02
N GLU A 122 3.68 32.48 -9.70
CA GLU A 122 3.03 32.56 -11.02
C GLU A 122 1.54 32.97 -10.98
N GLU A 123 0.93 33.17 -9.81
CA GLU A 123 -0.46 33.70 -9.69
C GLU A 123 -0.59 35.16 -10.15
N THR A 124 0.51 35.91 -10.31
CA THR A 124 0.43 37.35 -10.60
C THR A 124 0.18 37.69 -12.08
N GLN A 125 0.45 36.78 -13.04
CA GLN A 125 0.16 37.04 -14.46
C GLN A 125 -1.10 36.32 -14.99
N LEU A 126 -1.55 35.23 -14.35
CA LEU A 126 -2.76 34.48 -14.75
C LEU A 126 -4.07 35.07 -14.21
N ASN A 127 -4.00 36.05 -13.30
CA ASN A 127 -5.19 36.73 -12.75
C ASN A 127 -5.83 37.77 -13.70
N ARG A 128 -5.30 37.97 -14.91
CA ARG A 128 -5.84 38.95 -15.88
C ARG A 128 -6.77 38.40 -16.97
N ILE A 129 -7.04 37.09 -17.02
CA ILE A 129 -7.98 36.53 -18.02
C ILE A 129 -9.27 36.04 -17.36
N SER A 130 -10.25 36.95 -17.46
CA SER A 130 -11.72 36.86 -17.40
C SER A 130 -12.45 35.61 -16.90
N SER A 131 -13.48 35.92 -16.10
CA SER A 131 -14.86 35.39 -16.16
C SER A 131 -15.13 33.97 -15.65
N TYR A 132 -14.88 33.74 -14.36
CA TYR A 132 -15.95 33.29 -13.47
C TYR A 132 -15.80 34.08 -12.16
N LYS A 133 -16.73 35.02 -11.88
CA LYS A 133 -16.93 35.56 -10.52
C LYS A 133 -17.46 34.43 -9.64
N LEU A 134 -16.64 33.42 -9.40
CA LEU A 134 -17.02 32.28 -8.60
C LEU A 134 -17.01 32.74 -7.14
N ASN A 135 -18.13 32.55 -6.48
CA ASN A 135 -18.38 33.13 -5.16
C ASN A 135 -17.31 32.65 -4.16
N ARG A 136 -16.40 33.54 -3.75
CA ARG A 136 -15.36 33.25 -2.76
C ARG A 136 -15.96 32.71 -1.46
N VAL A 137 -17.20 33.10 -1.15
CA VAL A 137 -17.99 32.57 -0.02
C VAL A 137 -18.25 31.08 -0.17
N LEU A 138 -18.64 30.60 -1.36
CA LEU A 138 -18.91 29.17 -1.59
C LEU A 138 -17.63 28.34 -1.44
N PHE A 139 -16.49 28.81 -1.94
CA PHE A 139 -15.22 28.11 -1.72
C PHE A 139 -14.93 27.91 -0.23
N TRP A 140 -15.02 28.99 0.56
CA TRP A 140 -14.76 28.92 2.00
C TRP A 140 -15.80 28.08 2.72
N PHE A 141 -17.08 28.20 2.36
CA PHE A 141 -18.16 27.39 2.91
C PHE A 141 -17.90 25.89 2.72
N PHE A 142 -17.67 25.45 1.48
CA PHE A 142 -17.37 24.03 1.20
C PHE A 142 -16.04 23.59 1.81
N SER A 143 -15.02 24.47 1.87
CA SER A 143 -13.74 24.16 2.51
C SER A 143 -13.89 23.96 4.02
N SER A 144 -14.64 24.84 4.69
CA SER A 144 -14.89 24.76 6.14
C SER A 144 -15.72 23.54 6.48
N ILE A 145 -16.77 23.25 5.70
CA ILE A 145 -17.56 22.03 5.86
C ILE A 145 -16.69 20.80 5.66
N PHE A 146 -15.89 20.76 4.59
CA PHE A 146 -14.97 19.66 4.35
C PHE A 146 -14.05 19.40 5.56
N LEU A 147 -13.42 20.44 6.09
CA LEU A 147 -12.48 20.30 7.21
C LEU A 147 -13.16 19.88 8.50
N LEU A 148 -14.30 20.48 8.82
CA LEU A 148 -15.09 20.13 10.00
C LEU A 148 -15.53 18.67 9.95
N LEU A 149 -16.10 18.25 8.80
CA LEU A 149 -16.58 16.88 8.63
C LEU A 149 -15.44 15.88 8.56
N PHE A 150 -14.30 16.23 7.96
CA PHE A 150 -13.11 15.38 7.96
C PHE A 150 -12.64 15.08 9.40
N ILE A 151 -12.53 16.09 10.25
CA ILE A 151 -12.15 15.90 11.66
C ILE A 151 -13.19 15.03 12.39
N PHE A 152 -14.48 15.30 12.16
CA PHE A 152 -15.54 14.53 12.79
C PHE A 152 -15.58 13.06 12.29
N SER A 153 -15.26 12.80 11.02
CA SER A 153 -15.11 11.45 10.49
C SER A 153 -13.96 10.69 11.13
N LEU A 154 -12.80 11.33 11.38
CA LEU A 154 -11.70 10.71 12.12
C LEU A 154 -12.12 10.36 13.55
N PHE A 155 -12.90 11.23 14.20
CA PHE A 155 -13.47 10.96 15.51
C PHE A 155 -14.41 9.74 15.49
N LEU A 156 -15.32 9.64 14.51
CA LEU A 156 -16.20 8.48 14.37
C LEU A 156 -15.43 7.18 14.12
N LEU A 157 -14.39 7.22 13.28
CA LEU A 157 -13.53 6.07 13.05
C LEU A 157 -12.83 5.62 14.33
N HIS A 158 -12.29 6.56 15.11
CA HIS A 158 -11.67 6.25 16.39
C HIS A 158 -12.68 5.72 17.42
N SER A 159 -13.90 6.24 17.44
CA SER A 159 -14.96 5.74 18.33
C SER A 159 -15.42 4.32 17.99
N GLY A 160 -15.21 3.89 16.74
CA GLY A 160 -15.45 2.52 16.29
C GLY A 160 -14.29 1.56 16.55
N ALA A 161 -13.22 2.00 17.21
CA ALA A 161 -12.08 1.15 17.57
C ALA A 161 -12.53 -0.01 18.45
N THR A 162 -12.01 -1.21 18.16
CA THR A 162 -12.35 -2.42 18.92
C THR A 162 -11.12 -3.28 19.19
N PHE A 163 -11.18 -3.99 20.32
CA PHE A 163 -10.23 -5.01 20.72
C PHE A 163 -10.80 -6.42 20.54
N ASN A 164 -12.04 -6.55 20.08
CA ASN A 164 -12.71 -7.82 19.85
C ASN A 164 -12.38 -8.36 18.45
N ALA A 165 -12.58 -9.65 18.24
CA ALA A 165 -12.47 -10.28 16.94
C ALA A 165 -13.72 -9.96 16.10
N ILE A 166 -13.56 -9.14 15.06
CA ILE A 166 -14.60 -8.79 14.08
C ILE A 166 -14.11 -9.12 12.65
N ARG A 167 -15.03 -9.25 11.70
CA ARG A 167 -14.72 -9.60 10.30
C ARG A 167 -14.60 -8.38 9.39
N SER A 168 -15.26 -7.29 9.77
CA SER A 168 -15.40 -6.08 8.98
C SER A 168 -15.37 -4.86 9.89
N PRO A 169 -14.63 -3.79 9.54
CA PRO A 169 -14.62 -2.56 10.33
C PRO A 169 -16.00 -1.91 10.40
N TRP A 170 -16.88 -2.22 9.43
CA TRP A 170 -18.24 -1.71 9.37
C TRP A 170 -19.19 -2.29 10.43
N GLU A 171 -18.75 -3.30 11.19
CA GLU A 171 -19.53 -3.85 12.31
C GLU A 171 -19.54 -2.93 13.52
N THR A 172 -18.47 -2.15 13.72
CA THR A 172 -18.32 -1.25 14.88
C THR A 172 -18.37 0.22 14.49
N VAL A 173 -17.96 0.56 13.26
CA VAL A 173 -18.00 1.95 12.78
C VAL A 173 -19.44 2.41 12.54
N PRO A 174 -19.87 3.55 13.09
CA PRO A 174 -21.22 4.07 12.88
C PRO A 174 -21.53 4.36 11.41
N SER A 175 -22.71 3.94 10.94
CA SER A 175 -23.17 4.17 9.56
C SER A 175 -23.29 5.67 9.18
N SER A 176 -23.38 6.55 10.17
CA SER A 176 -23.31 8.00 9.99
C SER A 176 -22.02 8.45 9.30
N LEU A 177 -20.92 7.69 9.41
CA LEU A 177 -19.69 7.96 8.68
C LEU A 177 -19.92 8.07 7.17
N PHE A 178 -20.76 7.21 6.58
CA PHE A 178 -21.03 7.23 5.15
C PHE A 178 -21.78 8.49 4.72
N VAL A 179 -22.69 9.01 5.56
CA VAL A 179 -23.37 10.27 5.30
C VAL A 179 -22.36 11.43 5.31
N LEU A 180 -21.46 11.46 6.29
CA LEU A 180 -20.38 12.46 6.32
C LEU A 180 -19.48 12.34 5.10
N PHE A 181 -19.09 11.11 4.74
CA PHE A 181 -18.21 10.84 3.62
C PHE A 181 -18.82 11.27 2.28
N VAL A 182 -20.13 11.10 2.09
CA VAL A 182 -20.88 11.63 0.94
C VAL A 182 -20.77 13.14 0.87
N ILE A 183 -20.95 13.86 1.99
CA ILE A 183 -20.88 15.34 2.01
C ILE A 183 -19.44 15.82 1.79
N ILE A 184 -18.45 15.16 2.39
CA ILE A 184 -17.01 15.43 2.18
C ILE A 184 -16.66 15.25 0.70
N THR A 185 -17.05 14.12 0.11
CA THR A 185 -16.78 13.79 -1.29
C THR A 185 -17.47 14.77 -2.23
N PHE A 186 -18.74 15.10 -2.00
CA PHE A 186 -19.46 16.09 -2.79
C PHE A 186 -18.78 17.47 -2.70
N SER A 187 -18.39 17.90 -1.49
CA SER A 187 -17.66 19.16 -1.27
C SER A 187 -16.32 19.18 -2.00
N PHE A 188 -15.57 18.07 -1.94
CA PHE A 188 -14.32 17.91 -2.68
C PHE A 188 -14.52 17.98 -4.19
N LEU A 189 -15.49 17.24 -4.74
CA LEU A 189 -15.79 17.25 -6.18
C LEU A 189 -16.22 18.65 -6.64
N TYR A 190 -17.05 19.34 -5.85
CA TYR A 190 -17.45 20.72 -6.12
C TYR A 190 -16.23 21.65 -6.17
N ILE A 191 -15.39 21.63 -5.13
CA ILE A 191 -14.17 22.44 -5.08
C ILE A 191 -13.24 22.10 -6.26
N SER A 192 -13.05 20.81 -6.54
CA SER A 192 -12.19 20.34 -7.63
C SER A 192 -12.71 20.77 -9.00
N PHE A 193 -14.02 20.70 -9.25
CA PHE A 193 -14.59 20.99 -10.58
C PHE A 193 -14.87 22.47 -10.82
N TYR A 194 -15.06 23.29 -9.78
CA TYR A 194 -15.37 24.70 -9.96
C TYR A 194 -14.22 25.63 -9.54
N HIS A 195 -13.39 25.24 -8.58
CA HIS A 195 -12.25 26.05 -8.10
C HIS A 195 -10.89 25.52 -8.58
N GLN A 196 -10.85 24.96 -9.79
CA GLN A 196 -9.70 24.30 -10.43
C GLN A 196 -8.39 25.11 -10.51
N LYS A 197 -8.43 26.44 -10.38
CA LYS A 197 -7.22 27.26 -10.44
C LYS A 197 -6.42 27.26 -9.14
N LYS A 198 -7.00 26.78 -8.03
CA LYS A 198 -6.36 26.83 -6.70
C LYS A 198 -5.61 25.55 -6.39
N GLN A 199 -4.28 25.60 -6.30
CA GLN A 199 -3.47 24.45 -5.88
C GLN A 199 -3.81 23.93 -4.47
N SER A 200 -4.46 24.73 -3.62
CA SER A 200 -4.97 24.31 -2.31
C SER A 200 -5.95 23.13 -2.38
N VAL A 201 -6.53 22.82 -3.55
CA VAL A 201 -7.35 21.62 -3.73
C VAL A 201 -6.55 20.33 -3.51
N LEU A 202 -5.23 20.35 -3.74
CA LEU A 202 -4.35 19.21 -3.46
C LEU A 202 -4.35 18.85 -1.98
N PHE A 203 -4.42 19.85 -1.09
CA PHE A 203 -4.52 19.60 0.33
C PHE A 203 -5.79 18.83 0.69
N PHE A 204 -6.94 19.22 0.13
CA PHE A 204 -8.18 18.48 0.33
C PHE A 204 -8.11 17.07 -0.26
N ALA A 205 -7.47 16.88 -1.43
CA ALA A 205 -7.25 15.56 -2.01
C ALA A 205 -6.40 14.65 -1.10
N ILE A 206 -5.32 15.18 -0.51
CA ILE A 206 -4.48 14.45 0.45
C ILE A 206 -5.31 14.03 1.67
N LEU A 207 -6.10 14.94 2.24
CA LEU A 207 -6.92 14.65 3.41
C LEU A 207 -8.00 13.58 3.13
N ILE A 208 -8.76 13.70 2.04
CA ILE A 208 -9.80 12.71 1.75
C ILE A 208 -9.20 11.35 1.38
N ILE A 209 -8.05 11.26 0.70
CA ILE A 209 -7.38 9.98 0.47
C ILE A 209 -6.86 9.40 1.79
N PHE A 210 -6.34 10.24 2.69
CA PHE A 210 -5.96 9.76 4.03
C PHE A 210 -7.17 9.19 4.77
N LEU A 211 -8.33 9.88 4.76
CA LEU A 211 -9.56 9.34 5.34
C LEU A 211 -9.95 8.00 4.69
N PHE A 212 -9.85 7.92 3.37
CA PHE A 212 -10.14 6.71 2.60
C PHE A 212 -9.28 5.51 3.02
N LEU A 213 -7.99 5.74 3.30
CA LEU A 213 -6.99 4.70 3.61
C LEU A 213 -6.78 4.43 5.10
N SER A 214 -7.38 5.21 6.00
CA SER A 214 -7.07 5.18 7.43
C SER A 214 -8.03 4.39 8.30
N VAL A 215 -9.11 3.81 7.76
CA VAL A 215 -10.10 3.06 8.57
C VAL A 215 -9.41 1.95 9.37
N ALA A 216 -8.52 1.18 8.75
CA ALA A 216 -7.80 0.11 9.45
C ALA A 216 -6.90 0.63 10.58
N ILE A 217 -6.30 1.81 10.42
CA ILE A 217 -5.45 2.45 11.44
C ILE A 217 -6.26 2.79 12.69
N PHE A 218 -7.48 3.32 12.52
CA PHE A 218 -8.29 3.78 13.64
C PHE A 218 -9.15 2.68 14.27
N VAL A 219 -9.65 1.73 13.47
CA VAL A 219 -10.59 0.70 13.93
C VAL A 219 -9.89 -0.49 14.59
N TYR A 220 -8.64 -0.79 14.20
CA TYR A 220 -7.88 -1.93 14.72
C TYR A 220 -6.61 -1.49 15.48
N PRO A 221 -6.72 -1.01 16.73
CA PRO A 221 -5.57 -0.54 17.52
C PRO A 221 -4.46 -1.59 17.69
N LEU A 222 -4.82 -2.87 17.75
CA LEU A 222 -3.86 -3.97 17.90
C LEU A 222 -3.09 -4.27 16.60
N GLY A 223 -3.62 -3.88 15.45
CA GLY A 223 -3.11 -4.23 14.12
C GLY A 223 -4.18 -4.89 13.25
N TYR A 224 -3.97 -4.84 11.94
CA TYR A 224 -4.92 -5.37 10.95
C TYR A 224 -4.23 -6.40 10.06
N GLY A 225 -4.85 -7.59 9.97
CA GLY A 225 -4.32 -8.73 9.21
C GLY A 225 -3.07 -9.37 9.84
N PHE A 226 -2.78 -10.60 9.43
CA PHE A 226 -1.68 -11.41 9.96
C PHE A 226 -0.29 -10.84 9.60
N ASP A 227 -0.10 -10.43 8.35
CA ASP A 227 1.22 -10.00 7.81
C ASP A 227 1.85 -8.85 8.59
N THR A 228 1.04 -7.90 9.09
CA THR A 228 1.56 -6.75 9.84
C THR A 228 2.29 -7.15 11.12
N PHE A 229 1.83 -8.19 11.80
CA PHE A 229 2.46 -8.67 13.03
C PHE A 229 3.82 -9.33 12.73
N ILE A 230 3.93 -10.10 11.64
CA ILE A 230 5.20 -10.69 11.21
C ILE A 230 6.22 -9.62 10.87
N HIS A 231 5.82 -8.61 10.08
CA HIS A 231 6.72 -7.55 9.67
C HIS A 231 7.20 -6.73 10.85
N LYS A 232 6.30 -6.30 11.75
CA LYS A 232 6.67 -5.57 12.97
C LYS A 232 7.56 -6.39 13.90
N ALA A 233 7.29 -7.68 14.08
CA ALA A 233 8.15 -8.56 14.87
C ALA A 233 9.54 -8.71 14.25
N THR A 234 9.62 -8.82 12.93
CA THR A 234 10.90 -8.85 12.18
C THR A 234 11.66 -7.54 12.33
N GLU A 235 10.98 -6.40 12.20
CA GLU A 235 11.57 -5.08 12.39
C GLU A 235 12.08 -4.89 13.82
N ASN A 236 11.30 -5.27 14.84
CA ASN A 236 11.74 -5.25 16.24
C ASN A 236 12.96 -6.15 16.47
N TYR A 237 12.96 -7.35 15.87
CA TYR A 237 14.09 -8.27 15.97
C TYR A 237 15.35 -7.69 15.33
N ILE A 238 15.27 -7.13 14.12
CA ILE A 238 16.41 -6.50 13.44
C ILE A 238 16.86 -5.25 14.19
N ALA A 239 15.94 -4.45 14.76
CA ALA A 239 16.30 -3.29 15.56
C ALA A 239 17.14 -3.67 16.80
N ALA A 240 16.83 -4.82 17.41
CA ALA A 240 17.54 -5.32 18.59
C ALA A 240 18.84 -6.06 18.25
N HIS A 241 18.88 -6.83 17.15
CA HIS A 241 19.99 -7.74 16.84
C HIS A 241 20.82 -7.32 15.61
N GLY A 242 20.42 -6.25 14.92
CA GLY A 242 21.04 -5.75 13.70
C GLY A 242 20.71 -6.54 12.43
N SER A 243 20.33 -7.83 12.51
CA SER A 243 19.90 -8.62 11.35
C SER A 243 19.08 -9.85 11.74
N ILE A 244 18.44 -10.49 10.75
CA ILE A 244 17.77 -11.78 10.90
C ILE A 244 18.26 -12.76 9.83
N THR A 245 18.35 -14.04 10.17
CA THR A 245 18.79 -15.12 9.26
C THR A 245 17.70 -16.17 9.05
N PRO A 246 17.48 -16.67 7.82
CA PRO A 246 18.15 -16.27 6.58
C PRO A 246 17.81 -14.82 6.16
N LYS A 247 18.64 -14.20 5.32
CA LYS A 247 18.42 -12.85 4.78
C LYS A 247 17.70 -12.93 3.42
N PRO A 248 16.36 -12.86 3.35
CA PRO A 248 15.64 -12.96 2.09
C PRO A 248 15.81 -11.71 1.23
N PHE A 249 15.98 -11.88 -0.08
CA PHE A 249 16.15 -10.78 -1.06
C PHE A 249 14.89 -9.92 -1.29
N TYR A 250 13.84 -10.15 -0.52
CA TYR A 250 12.57 -9.44 -0.58
C TYR A 250 12.24 -8.84 0.80
N TYR A 251 11.39 -7.81 0.84
CA TYR A 251 10.91 -7.09 2.03
C TYR A 251 11.91 -6.15 2.71
N ILE A 252 13.21 -6.39 2.54
CA ILE A 252 14.26 -5.60 3.21
C ILE A 252 14.14 -4.09 2.97
N GLY A 253 13.63 -3.67 1.80
CA GLY A 253 13.44 -2.26 1.51
C GLY A 253 12.44 -1.57 2.44
N GLN A 254 11.36 -2.26 2.83
CA GLN A 254 10.44 -1.73 3.85
C GLN A 254 11.14 -1.68 5.21
N TYR A 255 11.78 -2.77 5.64
CA TYR A 255 12.40 -2.85 6.95
C TYR A 255 13.47 -1.78 7.13
N VAL A 256 14.32 -1.55 6.12
CA VAL A 256 15.31 -0.47 6.12
C VAL A 256 14.64 0.89 6.33
N PHE A 257 13.49 1.13 5.69
CA PHE A 257 12.82 2.42 5.83
C PHE A 257 12.24 2.61 7.25
N VAL A 258 11.61 1.57 7.80
CA VAL A 258 11.09 1.61 9.18
C VAL A 258 12.23 1.76 10.19
N LEU A 259 13.32 0.99 10.04
CA LEU A 259 14.49 1.04 10.90
C LEU A 259 15.27 2.35 10.78
N PHE A 260 15.28 2.98 9.61
CA PHE A 260 15.85 4.31 9.42
C PHE A 260 15.09 5.34 10.26
N ALA A 261 13.75 5.34 10.19
CA ALA A 261 12.91 6.19 11.03
C ALA A 261 13.08 5.90 12.52
N HIS A 262 13.16 4.62 12.89
CA HIS A 262 13.33 4.19 14.28
C HIS A 262 14.69 4.58 14.86
N HIS A 263 15.79 4.17 14.24
CA HIS A 263 17.12 4.38 14.80
C HIS A 263 17.63 5.81 14.64
N ALA A 264 17.33 6.49 13.53
CA ALA A 264 17.83 7.85 13.33
C ALA A 264 16.93 8.90 14.00
N PHE A 265 15.63 8.65 14.15
CA PHE A 265 14.67 9.64 14.64
C PHE A 265 13.85 9.18 15.84
N PHE A 266 14.17 8.05 16.48
CA PHE A 266 13.47 7.53 17.67
C PHE A 266 11.97 7.32 17.46
N LEU A 267 11.53 7.08 16.22
CA LEU A 267 10.12 6.79 15.96
C LEU A 267 9.78 5.36 16.41
N PRO A 268 8.66 5.15 17.12
CA PRO A 268 8.24 3.79 17.47
C PRO A 268 7.96 2.98 16.21
N ILE A 269 8.53 1.78 16.11
CA ILE A 269 8.39 0.88 14.96
C ILE A 269 6.91 0.67 14.64
N THR A 270 6.12 0.27 15.64
CA THR A 270 4.68 0.02 15.47
C THR A 270 3.93 1.20 14.89
N LEU A 271 4.20 2.42 15.35
CA LEU A 271 3.52 3.63 14.87
C LEU A 271 3.94 3.96 13.44
N PHE A 272 5.24 3.95 13.17
CA PHE A 272 5.77 4.31 11.87
C PHE A 272 5.37 3.30 10.80
N ASP A 273 5.52 2.00 11.06
CA ASP A 273 5.05 0.93 10.18
C ASP A 273 3.55 1.08 9.88
N THR A 274 2.70 1.19 10.91
CA THR A 274 1.23 1.28 10.73
C THR A 274 0.82 2.46 9.83
N LEU A 275 1.51 3.60 9.92
CA LEU A 275 1.19 4.78 9.14
C LEU A 275 1.88 4.82 7.76
N LEU A 276 2.96 4.06 7.56
CA LEU A 276 3.88 4.24 6.44
C LEU A 276 3.18 4.26 5.08
N VAL A 277 2.51 3.17 4.71
CA VAL A 277 1.88 3.03 3.38
C VAL A 277 0.65 3.93 3.22
N PRO A 278 -0.33 3.95 4.16
CA PRO A 278 -1.50 4.82 4.04
C PRO A 278 -1.13 6.31 3.93
N LEU A 279 -0.18 6.77 4.74
CA LEU A 279 0.24 8.17 4.74
C LEU A 279 1.06 8.53 3.50
N LEU A 280 1.98 7.67 3.07
CA LEU A 280 2.74 7.91 1.84
C LEU A 280 1.83 7.92 0.61
N ALA A 281 0.87 7.00 0.51
CA ALA A 281 -0.10 7.01 -0.58
C ALA A 281 -0.94 8.29 -0.58
N ALA A 282 -1.47 8.69 0.59
CA ALA A 282 -2.26 9.91 0.72
C ALA A 282 -1.49 11.18 0.33
N CYS A 283 -0.21 11.27 0.70
CA CYS A 283 0.63 12.41 0.38
C CYS A 283 1.12 12.40 -1.08
N PHE A 284 1.70 11.29 -1.54
CA PHE A 284 2.39 11.26 -2.84
C PHE A 284 1.44 11.08 -4.03
N LEU A 285 0.35 10.31 -3.91
CA LEU A 285 -0.51 10.01 -5.07
C LEU A 285 -1.17 11.28 -5.64
N PRO A 286 -1.82 12.16 -4.85
CA PRO A 286 -2.36 13.42 -5.38
C PRO A 286 -1.31 14.30 -6.03
N LEU A 287 -0.11 14.40 -5.45
CA LEU A 287 0.97 15.26 -5.93
C LEU A 287 1.58 14.76 -7.23
N ALA A 288 1.86 13.45 -7.31
CA ALA A 288 2.36 12.79 -8.50
C ALA A 288 1.32 12.81 -9.62
N TRP A 289 0.05 12.52 -9.29
CA TRP A 289 -1.06 12.58 -10.24
C TRP A 289 -1.24 13.98 -10.80
N PHE A 290 -1.32 15.00 -9.95
CA PHE A 290 -1.45 16.38 -10.39
C PHE A 290 -0.28 16.80 -11.29
N SER A 291 0.95 16.42 -10.94
CA SER A 291 2.13 16.74 -11.72
C SER A 291 2.11 16.05 -13.10
N ALA A 292 1.74 14.76 -13.13
CA ALA A 292 1.53 14.00 -14.35
C ALA A 292 0.44 14.62 -15.23
N SER A 293 -0.71 14.96 -14.64
CA SER A 293 -1.83 15.58 -15.34
C SER A 293 -1.49 16.95 -15.89
N ASN A 294 -0.77 17.78 -15.14
CA ASN A 294 -0.33 19.08 -15.62
C ASN A 294 0.65 18.95 -16.79
N ALA A 295 1.56 17.96 -16.75
CA ALA A 295 2.48 17.71 -17.86
C ALA A 295 1.79 17.14 -19.10
N LEU A 296 0.73 16.35 -18.91
CA LEU A 296 -0.03 15.72 -20.00
C LEU A 296 -1.01 16.69 -20.67
N LEU A 297 -1.65 17.55 -19.87
CA LEU A 297 -2.76 18.42 -20.29
C LEU A 297 -2.33 19.88 -20.51
N GLY A 298 -1.16 20.28 -19.99
CA GLY A 298 -0.61 21.63 -20.12
C GLY A 298 -1.36 22.71 -19.33
N LYS A 299 -2.29 22.34 -18.43
CA LYS A 299 -3.11 23.27 -17.64
C LYS A 299 -3.29 22.78 -16.21
N ILE A 300 -3.01 23.66 -15.24
CA ILE A 300 -3.24 23.42 -13.80
C ILE A 300 -4.69 23.02 -13.54
N SER A 301 -5.64 23.70 -14.19
CA SER A 301 -7.07 23.48 -13.97
C SER A 301 -7.50 22.05 -14.30
N SER A 302 -7.02 21.55 -15.45
CA SER A 302 -7.28 20.19 -15.89
C SER A 302 -6.59 19.15 -15.00
N GLY A 303 -5.43 19.49 -14.43
CA GLY A 303 -4.76 18.69 -13.42
C GLY A 303 -5.61 18.51 -12.16
N ILE A 304 -6.15 19.60 -11.61
CA ILE A 304 -7.01 19.56 -10.42
C ILE A 304 -8.31 18.80 -10.69
N SER A 305 -8.97 19.10 -11.81
CA SER A 305 -10.22 18.43 -12.18
C SER A 305 -10.06 16.93 -12.43
N SER A 306 -8.82 16.42 -12.55
CA SER A 306 -8.54 14.99 -12.76
C SER A 306 -8.42 14.16 -11.48
N LEU A 307 -8.32 14.80 -10.31
CA LEU A 307 -8.01 14.12 -9.05
C LEU A 307 -9.09 13.11 -8.60
N TRP A 308 -10.34 13.27 -9.03
CA TRP A 308 -11.43 12.36 -8.63
C TRP A 308 -11.26 10.93 -9.14
N ILE A 309 -10.48 10.72 -10.21
CA ILE A 309 -10.22 9.37 -10.73
C ILE A 309 -9.37 8.54 -9.76
N LEU A 310 -8.56 9.19 -8.92
CA LEU A 310 -7.74 8.48 -7.91
C LEU A 310 -8.60 7.58 -7.02
N PHE A 311 -9.83 8.00 -6.70
CA PHE A 311 -10.75 7.22 -5.86
C PHE A 311 -11.39 6.04 -6.57
N LEU A 312 -11.29 5.96 -7.90
CA LEU A 312 -11.74 4.80 -8.67
C LEU A 312 -10.62 3.78 -8.90
N LEU A 313 -9.37 4.15 -8.61
CA LEU A 313 -8.27 3.18 -8.61
C LEU A 313 -8.43 2.21 -7.43
N PRO A 314 -7.83 1.01 -7.51
CA PRO A 314 -7.89 0.01 -6.45
C PRO A 314 -7.00 0.38 -5.25
N LEU A 315 -7.47 1.34 -4.47
CA LEU A 315 -6.77 1.90 -3.31
C LEU A 315 -6.64 0.92 -2.13
N GLY A 316 -7.37 -0.20 -2.15
CA GLY A 316 -7.26 -1.28 -1.15
C GLY A 316 -5.85 -1.85 -0.97
N SER A 317 -4.96 -1.69 -1.96
CA SER A 317 -3.54 -2.06 -1.82
C SER A 317 -2.77 -1.18 -0.80
N PHE A 318 -3.36 -0.09 -0.31
CA PHE A 318 -2.69 0.93 0.49
C PHE A 318 -3.31 1.16 1.88
N ILE A 319 -4.25 0.32 2.31
CA ILE A 319 -4.92 0.47 3.62
C ILE A 319 -4.06 -0.01 4.79
N VAL A 320 -3.01 -0.79 4.49
CA VAL A 320 -2.15 -1.41 5.49
C VAL A 320 -0.71 -1.47 4.94
N THR A 321 0.27 -1.31 5.83
CA THR A 321 1.68 -1.43 5.47
C THR A 321 2.05 -2.88 5.27
N THR A 322 2.41 -3.18 4.03
CA THR A 322 3.03 -4.44 3.61
C THR A 322 4.12 -4.11 2.60
N PRO A 323 5.15 -4.95 2.44
CA PRO A 323 6.20 -4.68 1.47
C PRO A 323 5.64 -4.58 0.04
N GLN A 324 4.63 -5.40 -0.28
CA GLN A 324 3.91 -5.29 -1.55
C GLN A 324 3.17 -3.95 -1.70
N GLY A 325 2.45 -3.49 -0.67
CA GLY A 325 1.77 -2.19 -0.68
C GLY A 325 2.74 -1.03 -0.90
N LEU A 326 3.90 -1.05 -0.24
CA LEU A 326 4.96 -0.04 -0.42
C LEU A 326 5.55 -0.09 -1.84
N ALA A 327 5.85 -1.28 -2.37
CA ALA A 327 6.33 -1.44 -3.73
C ALA A 327 5.30 -0.98 -4.78
N ASN A 328 4.01 -1.19 -4.52
CA ASN A 328 2.92 -0.72 -5.37
C ASN A 328 2.86 0.81 -5.44
N ILE A 329 3.07 1.50 -4.30
CA ILE A 329 3.22 2.97 -4.28
C ILE A 329 4.40 3.38 -5.16
N TRP A 330 5.58 2.76 -4.95
CA TRP A 330 6.76 3.09 -5.76
C TRP A 330 6.54 2.87 -7.26
N MET A 331 5.85 1.79 -7.62
CA MET A 331 5.49 1.45 -8.99
C MET A 331 4.62 2.55 -9.63
N ILE A 332 3.51 2.93 -8.99
CA ILE A 332 2.61 3.95 -9.54
C ILE A 332 3.26 5.34 -9.55
N LEU A 333 4.07 5.69 -8.55
CA LEU A 333 4.83 6.94 -8.55
C LEU A 333 5.82 7.00 -9.71
N LEU A 334 6.57 5.91 -9.96
CA LEU A 334 7.48 5.82 -11.10
C LEU A 334 6.73 6.02 -12.42
N MET A 335 5.56 5.39 -12.59
CA MET A 335 4.73 5.55 -13.79
C MET A 335 4.23 7.00 -13.94
N LEU A 336 3.73 7.62 -12.88
CA LEU A 336 3.25 9.01 -12.92
C LEU A 336 4.39 9.99 -13.20
N PHE A 337 5.55 9.82 -12.57
CA PHE A 337 6.74 10.66 -12.81
C PHE A 337 7.39 10.43 -14.18
N ALA A 338 7.15 9.29 -14.82
CA ALA A 338 7.61 9.05 -16.18
C ALA A 338 6.82 9.89 -17.21
N ILE A 339 5.55 10.23 -16.96
CA ILE A 339 4.72 10.98 -17.92
C ILE A 339 5.35 12.34 -18.32
N PRO A 340 5.77 13.21 -17.38
CA PRO A 340 6.37 14.49 -17.73
C PRO A 340 7.61 14.38 -18.64
N LYS A 341 8.41 13.32 -18.48
CA LYS A 341 9.59 13.03 -19.33
C LYS A 341 9.20 12.81 -20.79
N TYR A 342 8.11 12.08 -21.03
CA TYR A 342 7.67 11.73 -22.39
C TYR A 342 6.88 12.84 -23.07
N MET A 343 6.29 13.75 -22.30
CA MET A 343 5.53 14.85 -22.86
C MET A 343 6.46 15.92 -23.43
N HIS A 344 7.21 16.64 -22.60
CA HIS A 344 7.97 17.82 -23.05
C HIS A 344 9.22 18.12 -22.21
N LEU A 345 9.54 17.34 -21.18
CA LEU A 345 10.63 17.65 -20.25
C LEU A 345 11.84 16.75 -20.46
N SER A 346 13.03 17.35 -20.61
CA SER A 346 14.29 16.62 -20.76
C SER A 346 14.76 16.04 -19.42
N MET A 347 14.09 14.98 -18.96
CA MET A 347 14.48 14.26 -17.75
C MET A 347 15.42 13.09 -18.06
N PRO A 348 16.53 12.96 -17.33
CA PRO A 348 17.42 11.80 -17.46
C PRO A 348 16.73 10.50 -17.02
N LEU A 349 17.28 9.33 -17.35
CA LEU A 349 16.71 8.02 -16.97
C LEU A 349 17.09 7.56 -15.56
N TRP A 350 18.22 8.03 -15.02
CA TRP A 350 18.73 7.61 -13.72
C TRP A 350 17.74 7.70 -12.55
N PRO A 351 16.82 8.70 -12.44
CA PRO A 351 15.89 8.77 -11.31
C PRO A 351 14.93 7.58 -11.29
N PHE A 352 14.50 7.16 -12.47
CA PHE A 352 13.60 6.03 -12.67
C PHE A 352 14.33 4.70 -12.45
N LEU A 353 15.62 4.62 -12.77
CA LEU A 353 16.46 3.46 -12.42
C LEU A 353 16.60 3.32 -10.90
N ILE A 354 16.89 4.41 -10.19
CA ILE A 354 16.94 4.42 -8.72
C ILE A 354 15.59 3.98 -8.14
N GLY A 355 14.49 4.57 -8.61
CA GLY A 355 13.15 4.15 -8.19
C GLY A 355 12.86 2.68 -8.47
N GLY A 356 13.22 2.18 -9.66
CA GLY A 356 13.01 0.78 -10.04
C GLY A 356 13.80 -0.21 -9.21
N VAL A 357 15.07 0.10 -8.91
CA VAL A 357 15.90 -0.72 -8.00
C VAL A 357 15.32 -0.73 -6.59
N ALA A 358 14.87 0.43 -6.08
CA ALA A 358 14.19 0.49 -4.80
C ALA A 358 12.92 -0.37 -4.78
N THR A 359 12.09 -0.34 -5.84
CA THR A 359 10.91 -1.20 -5.97
C THR A 359 11.25 -2.69 -5.91
N ILE A 360 12.33 -3.14 -6.57
CA ILE A 360 12.80 -4.54 -6.53
C ILE A 360 13.19 -4.95 -5.12
N ILE A 361 13.97 -4.11 -4.43
CA ILE A 361 14.45 -4.35 -3.06
C ILE A 361 13.30 -4.37 -2.04
N ILE A 362 12.28 -3.52 -2.23
CA ILE A 362 11.07 -3.56 -1.42
C ILE A 362 10.31 -4.87 -1.70
N HIS A 363 9.93 -5.12 -2.95
CA HIS A 363 9.21 -6.33 -3.33
C HIS A 363 9.39 -6.70 -4.83
N PRO A 364 10.00 -7.87 -5.14
CA PRO A 364 10.26 -8.30 -6.52
C PRO A 364 8.99 -8.43 -7.39
N PHE A 365 7.85 -8.78 -6.82
CA PHE A 365 6.58 -8.93 -7.56
C PHE A 365 6.16 -7.66 -8.33
N SER A 366 6.38 -6.47 -7.75
CA SER A 366 6.15 -5.19 -8.45
C SER A 366 7.42 -4.66 -9.12
N GLY A 367 8.60 -4.95 -8.54
CA GLY A 367 9.88 -4.46 -9.04
C GLY A 367 10.35 -5.09 -10.34
N LEU A 368 10.20 -6.41 -10.50
CA LEU A 368 10.61 -7.12 -11.72
C LEU A 368 9.84 -6.63 -12.96
N PRO A 369 8.49 -6.50 -12.94
CA PRO A 369 7.77 -5.87 -14.04
C PRO A 369 8.28 -4.45 -14.34
N ILE A 370 8.57 -3.66 -13.31
CA ILE A 370 9.09 -2.29 -13.48
C ILE A 370 10.42 -2.24 -14.22
N LEU A 371 11.31 -3.21 -14.00
CA LEU A 371 12.56 -3.30 -14.76
C LEU A 371 12.27 -3.36 -16.27
N PHE A 372 11.29 -4.17 -16.68
CA PHE A 372 10.91 -4.26 -18.09
C PHE A 372 10.16 -3.03 -18.59
N PHE A 373 9.40 -2.34 -17.75
CA PHE A 373 8.89 -1.01 -18.10
C PHE A 373 10.04 -0.04 -18.40
N LEU A 374 11.08 0.00 -17.57
CA LEU A 374 12.26 0.84 -17.79
C LEU A 374 13.03 0.44 -19.06
N LEU A 375 13.07 -0.86 -19.41
CA LEU A 375 13.61 -1.33 -20.68
C LEU A 375 12.77 -0.85 -21.88
N LEU A 376 11.43 -0.89 -21.80
CA LEU A 376 10.56 -0.31 -22.83
C LEU A 376 10.86 1.17 -23.03
N LEU A 377 11.00 1.90 -21.92
CA LEU A 377 11.36 3.31 -21.90
C LEU A 377 12.72 3.55 -22.57
N PHE A 378 13.71 2.70 -22.26
CA PHE A 378 15.05 2.78 -22.82
C PHE A 378 15.06 2.55 -24.33
N PHE A 379 14.47 1.45 -24.80
CA PHE A 379 14.42 1.11 -26.23
C PHE A 379 13.67 2.17 -27.04
N LEU A 380 12.55 2.70 -26.53
CA LEU A 380 11.77 3.71 -27.24
C LEU A 380 12.47 5.07 -27.33
N GLN A 381 13.35 5.41 -26.37
CA GLN A 381 13.95 6.73 -26.30
C GLN A 381 15.39 6.79 -26.83
N TYR A 382 16.22 5.80 -26.52
CA TYR A 382 17.67 5.87 -26.76
C TYR A 382 18.12 5.08 -27.98
N ILE A 383 17.37 4.04 -28.39
CA ILE A 383 17.74 3.22 -29.55
C ILE A 383 17.13 3.82 -30.82
N LYS A 384 18.01 4.41 -31.66
CA LYS A 384 17.62 5.04 -32.93
C LYS A 384 17.50 4.05 -34.10
N ASN A 385 18.24 2.94 -34.07
CA ASN A 385 18.16 1.91 -35.10
C ASN A 385 16.81 1.20 -35.01
N ILE A 386 15.97 1.36 -36.03
CA ILE A 386 14.58 0.87 -36.05
C ILE A 386 14.51 -0.66 -35.91
N SER A 387 15.43 -1.40 -36.53
CA SER A 387 15.45 -2.87 -36.44
C SER A 387 15.79 -3.32 -35.03
N LEU A 388 16.89 -2.79 -34.47
CA LEU A 388 17.31 -3.10 -33.10
C LEU A 388 16.26 -2.68 -32.07
N GLN A 389 15.61 -1.53 -32.26
CA GLN A 389 14.52 -1.06 -31.42
C GLN A 389 13.33 -2.04 -31.48
N LYS A 390 12.88 -2.45 -32.67
CA LYS A 390 11.77 -3.40 -32.80
C LYS A 390 12.07 -4.74 -32.15
N ILE A 391 13.27 -5.28 -32.38
CA ILE A 391 13.74 -6.54 -31.78
C ILE A 391 13.79 -6.40 -30.25
N GLY A 392 14.41 -5.33 -29.76
CA GLY A 392 14.50 -5.06 -28.32
C GLY A 392 13.14 -4.92 -27.65
N LEU A 393 12.20 -4.22 -28.30
CA LEU A 393 10.82 -4.09 -27.81
C LEU A 393 10.08 -5.43 -27.81
N PHE A 394 10.21 -6.22 -28.87
CA PHE A 394 9.60 -7.55 -28.95
C PHE A 394 10.06 -8.44 -27.78
N PHE A 395 11.38 -8.56 -27.57
CA PHE A 395 11.93 -9.35 -26.46
C PHE A 395 11.58 -8.77 -25.10
N THR A 396 11.57 -7.44 -24.94
CA THR A 396 11.17 -6.81 -23.67
C THR A 396 9.71 -7.12 -23.32
N ILE A 397 8.79 -7.04 -24.29
CA ILE A 397 7.38 -7.36 -24.09
C ILE A 397 7.21 -8.86 -23.82
N LEU A 398 7.86 -9.73 -24.59
CA LEU A 398 7.76 -11.18 -24.44
C LEU A 398 8.27 -11.64 -23.08
N LEU A 399 9.52 -11.31 -22.74
CA LEU A 399 10.14 -11.68 -21.46
C LEU A 399 9.43 -11.01 -20.28
N GLY A 400 9.07 -9.74 -20.42
CA GLY A 400 8.36 -9.03 -19.35
C GLY A 400 6.94 -9.54 -19.11
N SER A 401 6.30 -10.18 -20.09
CA SER A 401 5.01 -10.87 -19.90
C SER A 401 5.15 -12.20 -19.15
N MET A 402 6.37 -12.74 -19.05
CA MET A 402 6.66 -14.04 -18.43
C MET A 402 7.53 -13.90 -17.17
N ILE A 403 7.95 -12.68 -16.79
CA ILE A 403 8.97 -12.48 -15.77
C ILE A 403 8.57 -13.02 -14.40
N LEU A 404 7.31 -12.87 -13.99
CA LEU A 404 6.84 -13.39 -12.70
C LEU A 404 6.75 -14.92 -12.71
N PRO A 405 6.09 -15.58 -13.68
CA PRO A 405 6.17 -17.04 -13.83
C PRO A 405 7.60 -17.56 -13.80
N ILE A 406 8.52 -16.94 -14.55
CA ILE A 406 9.94 -17.31 -14.57
C ILE A 406 10.55 -17.16 -13.18
N SER A 407 10.27 -16.05 -12.47
CA SER A 407 10.82 -15.83 -11.12
C SER A 407 10.33 -16.86 -10.11
N PHE A 408 9.05 -17.26 -10.17
CA PHE A 408 8.50 -18.31 -9.29
C PHE A 408 9.12 -19.67 -9.62
N PHE A 409 9.27 -19.99 -10.90
CA PHE A 409 9.94 -21.22 -11.34
C PHE A 409 11.39 -21.28 -10.85
N LEU A 410 12.15 -20.19 -11.01
CA LEU A 410 13.52 -20.10 -10.51
C LEU A 410 13.60 -20.23 -8.98
N ASN A 411 12.64 -19.64 -8.26
CA ASN A 411 12.58 -19.74 -6.81
C ASN A 411 12.28 -21.17 -6.32
N GLN A 412 11.34 -21.87 -6.97
CA GLN A 412 11.05 -23.28 -6.67
C GLN A 412 12.27 -24.18 -6.94
N PHE A 413 12.94 -23.96 -8.08
CA PHE A 413 14.17 -24.67 -8.43
C PHE A 413 15.28 -24.45 -7.38
N SER A 414 15.50 -23.19 -6.98
CA SER A 414 16.49 -22.85 -5.95
C SER A 414 16.15 -23.41 -4.58
N SER A 415 14.85 -23.53 -4.26
CA SER A 415 14.37 -24.01 -2.95
C SER A 415 14.22 -25.53 -2.89
N LYS A 416 14.57 -26.26 -3.96
CA LYS A 416 14.41 -27.72 -4.09
C LYS A 416 12.98 -28.21 -3.83
N GLN A 417 11.99 -27.35 -4.03
CA GLN A 417 10.57 -27.73 -3.91
C GLN A 417 10.11 -28.46 -5.17
N PRO A 418 9.18 -29.42 -5.07
CA PRO A 418 8.66 -30.13 -6.23
C PRO A 418 8.00 -29.17 -7.21
N LEU A 419 8.38 -29.27 -8.48
CA LEU A 419 7.95 -28.35 -9.52
C LEU A 419 6.68 -28.89 -10.18
N THR A 420 5.52 -28.40 -9.75
CA THR A 420 4.22 -28.79 -10.29
C THR A 420 3.71 -27.72 -11.25
N ILE A 421 4.00 -27.89 -12.54
CA ILE A 421 3.37 -27.11 -13.61
C ILE A 421 2.17 -27.90 -14.11
N HIS A 422 0.98 -27.37 -13.88
CA HIS A 422 -0.26 -27.91 -14.43
C HIS A 422 -0.92 -26.84 -15.29
N PHE A 423 -1.00 -27.11 -16.59
CA PHE A 423 -1.75 -26.25 -17.51
C PHE A 423 -3.22 -26.58 -17.39
N ASN A 424 -3.98 -25.71 -16.74
CA ASN A 424 -5.41 -25.87 -16.59
C ASN A 424 -6.16 -24.69 -17.21
N LEU A 425 -6.59 -24.83 -18.47
CA LEU A 425 -7.43 -23.82 -19.14
C LEU A 425 -8.80 -23.64 -18.47
N SER A 426 -9.30 -24.66 -17.76
CA SER A 426 -10.56 -24.54 -17.01
C SER A 426 -10.45 -23.60 -15.81
N SER A 427 -9.23 -23.29 -15.34
CA SER A 427 -9.00 -22.30 -14.27
C SER A 427 -9.45 -20.89 -14.63
N LEU A 428 -9.54 -20.57 -15.93
CA LEU A 428 -10.05 -19.27 -16.39
C LEU A 428 -11.56 -19.14 -16.21
N ASN A 429 -12.29 -20.25 -16.01
CA ASN A 429 -13.75 -20.41 -15.97
C ASN A 429 -14.56 -19.12 -16.20
N ILE A 430 -14.47 -18.59 -17.43
CA ILE A 430 -15.24 -17.43 -17.87
C ILE A 430 -16.60 -18.00 -18.29
N SER A 431 -17.50 -18.19 -17.34
CA SER A 431 -18.87 -18.56 -17.71
C SER A 431 -19.49 -17.40 -18.49
N TRP A 432 -20.12 -17.71 -19.63
CA TRP A 432 -20.87 -16.71 -20.41
C TRP A 432 -21.93 -15.99 -19.57
N GLU A 433 -22.46 -16.67 -18.54
CA GLU A 433 -23.33 -16.09 -17.52
C GLU A 433 -22.68 -14.92 -16.78
N LYS A 434 -21.40 -15.03 -16.38
CA LYS A 434 -20.67 -13.92 -15.73
C LYS A 434 -20.47 -12.72 -16.66
N ILE A 435 -20.37 -12.95 -17.97
CA ILE A 435 -20.28 -11.87 -18.97
C ILE A 435 -21.65 -11.20 -19.15
N ILE A 436 -22.74 -11.97 -19.23
CA ILE A 436 -24.11 -11.43 -19.35
C ILE A 436 -24.48 -10.64 -18.09
N LEU A 437 -24.05 -11.13 -16.92
CA LEU A 437 -24.25 -10.48 -15.62
C LEU A 437 -23.41 -9.21 -15.42
N LEU A 438 -22.47 -8.87 -16.31
CA LEU A 438 -21.69 -7.63 -16.21
C LEU A 438 -22.60 -6.41 -16.06
N PHE A 439 -23.80 -6.39 -16.65
CA PHE A 439 -24.71 -5.24 -16.54
C PHE A 439 -25.97 -5.51 -15.73
N SER A 440 -26.10 -6.69 -15.13
CA SER A 440 -27.24 -7.04 -14.29
C SER A 440 -26.95 -6.68 -12.84
N PRO A 441 -27.78 -5.85 -12.18
CA PRO A 441 -27.64 -5.64 -10.75
C PRO A 441 -27.82 -6.99 -10.06
N PRO A 442 -26.96 -7.35 -9.08
CA PRO A 442 -27.24 -8.48 -8.22
C PRO A 442 -28.58 -8.18 -7.54
N ASN A 443 -29.59 -9.03 -7.72
CA ASN A 443 -30.97 -8.68 -7.38
C ASN A 443 -31.34 -9.21 -5.99
N HIS A 444 -30.83 -8.58 -4.92
CA HIS A 444 -31.22 -8.88 -3.54
C HIS A 444 -32.28 -7.91 -3.01
N PHE A 445 -32.83 -7.05 -3.88
CA PHE A 445 -33.84 -6.03 -3.56
C PHE A 445 -33.39 -5.06 -2.45
N HIS A 446 -32.10 -4.72 -2.42
CA HIS A 446 -31.55 -3.73 -1.50
C HIS A 446 -30.83 -2.62 -2.30
N PRO A 447 -31.56 -1.62 -2.83
CA PRO A 447 -31.08 -0.75 -3.92
C PRO A 447 -29.72 -0.08 -3.69
N LEU A 448 -29.42 0.29 -2.44
CA LEU A 448 -28.13 0.90 -2.08
C LEU A 448 -26.98 -0.11 -2.23
N PHE A 449 -27.13 -1.32 -1.71
CA PHE A 449 -26.10 -2.35 -1.84
C PHE A 449 -26.08 -2.94 -3.25
N ASP A 450 -27.24 -3.10 -3.89
CA ASP A 450 -27.32 -3.51 -5.31
C ASP A 450 -26.46 -2.58 -6.19
N PHE A 451 -26.51 -1.27 -5.93
CA PHE A 451 -25.66 -0.29 -6.63
C PHE A 451 -24.17 -0.42 -6.29
N ILE A 452 -23.83 -0.57 -5.01
CA ILE A 452 -22.44 -0.76 -4.56
C ILE A 452 -21.82 -1.98 -5.24
N TYR A 453 -22.51 -3.12 -5.19
CA TYR A 453 -22.02 -4.36 -5.76
C TYR A 453 -22.07 -4.34 -7.29
N LEU A 454 -23.04 -3.66 -7.92
CA LEU A 454 -22.98 -3.41 -9.36
C LEU A 454 -21.71 -2.66 -9.75
N PHE A 455 -21.32 -1.64 -8.98
CA PHE A 455 -20.06 -0.94 -9.20
C PHE A 455 -18.85 -1.86 -8.96
N GLU A 456 -18.84 -2.68 -7.91
CA GLU A 456 -17.73 -3.61 -7.63
C GLU A 456 -17.46 -4.55 -8.81
N HIS A 457 -18.51 -5.21 -9.31
CA HIS A 457 -18.41 -6.15 -10.43
C HIS A 457 -17.93 -5.46 -11.72
N ASN A 458 -18.22 -4.18 -11.90
CA ASN A 458 -17.94 -3.43 -13.12
C ASN A 458 -16.73 -2.51 -13.06
N ARG A 459 -16.13 -2.27 -11.89
CA ARG A 459 -15.09 -1.23 -11.73
C ARG A 459 -13.95 -1.38 -12.72
N TRP A 460 -13.48 -2.62 -12.93
CA TRP A 460 -12.39 -2.93 -13.85
C TRP A 460 -12.78 -2.68 -15.30
N PHE A 461 -14.00 -3.08 -15.67
CA PHE A 461 -14.53 -2.82 -17.00
C PHE A 461 -14.69 -1.31 -17.25
N ILE A 462 -15.19 -0.55 -16.28
CA ILE A 462 -15.34 0.92 -16.37
C ILE A 462 -13.99 1.59 -16.59
N LEU A 463 -12.96 1.23 -15.81
CA LEU A 463 -11.61 1.77 -15.96
C LEU A 463 -10.99 1.39 -17.31
N LEU A 464 -11.22 0.16 -17.76
CA LEU A 464 -10.72 -0.35 -19.03
C LEU A 464 -11.39 0.38 -20.20
N LEU A 465 -12.71 0.53 -20.17
CA LEU A 465 -13.49 1.26 -21.15
C LEU A 465 -13.07 2.74 -21.22
N ALA A 466 -12.92 3.41 -20.07
CA ALA A 466 -12.42 4.78 -20.00
C ALA A 466 -11.04 4.93 -20.65
N SER A 467 -10.15 3.96 -20.43
CA SER A 467 -8.82 3.92 -21.04
C SER A 467 -8.87 3.69 -22.55
N PHE A 468 -9.69 2.74 -23.03
CA PHE A 468 -9.85 2.47 -24.47
C PHE A 468 -10.50 3.61 -25.24
N LEU A 469 -11.55 4.24 -24.69
CA LEU A 469 -12.18 5.42 -25.28
C LEU A 469 -11.16 6.55 -25.46
N THR A 470 -10.28 6.73 -24.48
CA THR A 470 -9.19 7.70 -24.55
C THR A 470 -8.17 7.34 -25.62
N ILE A 471 -7.74 6.08 -25.70
CA ILE A 471 -6.83 5.62 -26.76
C ILE A 471 -7.45 5.92 -28.12
N PHE A 472 -8.74 5.65 -28.31
CA PHE A 472 -9.46 5.94 -29.54
C PHE A 472 -9.50 7.44 -29.86
N TRP A 473 -9.87 8.30 -28.89
CA TRP A 473 -9.96 9.75 -29.08
C TRP A 473 -8.61 10.42 -29.32
N TYR A 474 -7.52 9.93 -28.70
CA TYR A 474 -6.21 10.57 -28.71
C TYR A 474 -5.13 9.77 -29.46
N LYS A 475 -5.52 8.75 -30.26
CA LYS A 475 -4.60 7.90 -31.02
C LYS A 475 -3.61 8.69 -31.88
N LYS A 476 -4.08 9.77 -32.52
CA LYS A 476 -3.27 10.58 -33.43
C LYS A 476 -2.30 11.53 -32.72
N THR A 477 -2.59 11.93 -31.48
CA THR A 477 -1.85 12.99 -30.78
C THR A 477 -0.90 12.49 -29.72
N HIS A 478 -1.31 11.52 -28.88
CA HIS A 478 -0.53 11.09 -27.71
C HIS A 478 -0.08 9.63 -27.72
N TRP A 479 -0.56 8.80 -28.64
CA TRP A 479 -0.28 7.36 -28.65
C TRP A 479 1.20 7.01 -28.59
N GLN A 480 2.06 7.67 -29.39
CA GLN A 480 3.48 7.34 -29.43
C GLN A 480 4.18 7.57 -28.08
N LYS A 481 3.68 8.51 -27.28
CA LYS A 481 4.19 8.83 -25.93
C LYS A 481 3.59 7.92 -24.86
N LEU A 482 2.35 7.48 -25.03
CA LEU A 482 1.61 6.71 -24.03
C LEU A 482 1.62 5.19 -24.26
N LYS A 483 2.01 4.71 -25.45
CA LYS A 483 2.12 3.27 -25.75
C LYS A 483 2.99 2.45 -24.79
N PRO A 484 4.09 2.95 -24.16
CA PRO A 484 4.83 2.13 -23.20
C PRO A 484 3.97 1.71 -22.01
N PHE A 485 3.08 2.58 -21.54
CA PHE A 485 2.15 2.31 -20.44
C PHE A 485 1.14 1.24 -20.82
N PHE A 486 0.61 1.29 -22.04
CA PHE A 486 -0.29 0.26 -22.56
C PHE A 486 0.41 -1.09 -22.77
N PHE A 487 1.64 -1.11 -23.28
CA PHE A 487 2.41 -2.35 -23.36
C PHE A 487 2.73 -2.92 -21.99
N PHE A 488 3.01 -2.06 -21.01
CA PHE A 488 3.20 -2.50 -19.63
C PHE A 488 1.93 -3.10 -19.02
N PHE A 489 0.75 -2.50 -19.28
CA PHE A 489 -0.55 -3.10 -18.96
C PHE A 489 -0.65 -4.52 -19.54
N LEU A 490 -0.38 -4.70 -20.83
CA LEU A 490 -0.44 -6.01 -21.49
C LEU A 490 0.55 -7.02 -20.89
N MET A 491 1.75 -6.59 -20.52
CA MET A 491 2.73 -7.47 -19.87
C MET A 491 2.22 -7.95 -18.51
N LEU A 492 1.63 -7.08 -17.70
CA LEU A 492 1.06 -7.46 -16.40
C LEU A 492 -0.13 -8.40 -16.56
N ILE A 493 -0.99 -8.17 -17.57
CA ILE A 493 -2.06 -9.10 -17.93
C ILE A 493 -1.49 -10.45 -18.43
N GLY A 494 -0.41 -10.43 -19.19
CA GLY A 494 0.30 -11.65 -19.61
C GLY A 494 0.81 -12.46 -18.42
N ASN A 495 1.45 -11.80 -17.44
CA ASN A 495 1.86 -12.46 -16.21
C ASN A 495 0.67 -13.03 -15.45
N TYR A 496 -0.42 -12.27 -15.33
CA TYR A 496 -1.65 -12.69 -14.65
C TYR A 496 -2.22 -13.96 -15.30
N LEU A 497 -2.40 -13.97 -16.62
CA LEU A 497 -2.95 -15.11 -17.35
C LEU A 497 -2.05 -16.34 -17.23
N ILE A 498 -0.74 -16.18 -17.42
CA ILE A 498 0.20 -17.32 -17.33
C ILE A 498 0.21 -17.90 -15.91
N LEU A 499 0.29 -17.07 -14.87
CA LEU A 499 0.24 -17.54 -13.49
C LEU A 499 -1.08 -18.25 -13.18
N LYS A 500 -2.22 -17.72 -13.64
CA LYS A 500 -3.54 -18.31 -13.40
C LYS A 500 -3.69 -19.69 -14.07
N ILE A 501 -3.12 -19.85 -15.27
CA ILE A 501 -3.30 -21.05 -16.10
C ILE A 501 -2.24 -22.13 -15.82
N ALA A 502 -0.99 -21.74 -15.56
CA ALA A 502 0.16 -22.65 -15.64
C ALA A 502 0.85 -22.93 -14.30
N VAL A 503 0.69 -22.08 -13.28
CA VAL A 503 1.41 -22.20 -12.01
C VAL A 503 0.47 -22.64 -10.91
N ASP A 504 0.77 -23.79 -10.30
CA ASP A 504 0.06 -24.25 -9.11
C ASP A 504 0.90 -24.00 -7.85
N PHE A 505 0.37 -23.22 -6.93
CA PHE A 505 1.00 -22.93 -5.63
C PHE A 505 0.62 -24.02 -4.62
N THR A 506 1.03 -25.26 -4.87
CA THR A 506 0.67 -26.45 -4.07
C THR A 506 1.07 -26.36 -2.58
N PHE A 507 2.04 -25.51 -2.24
CA PHE A 507 2.42 -25.22 -0.87
C PHE A 507 1.42 -24.33 -0.11
N LEU A 508 0.47 -23.70 -0.81
CA LEU A 508 -0.62 -22.93 -0.24
C LEU A 508 -1.93 -23.72 -0.29
N ILE A 509 -2.81 -23.43 0.66
CA ILE A 509 -4.19 -23.94 0.66
C ILE A 509 -4.93 -23.43 -0.58
N ASP A 510 -5.78 -24.27 -1.16
CA ASP A 510 -6.42 -24.06 -2.47
C ASP A 510 -7.10 -22.68 -2.62
N TYR A 511 -7.78 -22.19 -1.58
CA TYR A 511 -8.47 -20.89 -1.64
C TYR A 511 -7.54 -19.67 -1.57
N GLU A 512 -6.27 -19.83 -1.17
CA GLU A 512 -5.29 -18.72 -1.15
C GLU A 512 -4.46 -18.61 -2.43
N ARG A 513 -4.44 -19.65 -3.26
CA ARG A 513 -3.63 -19.69 -4.48
C ARG A 513 -4.01 -18.59 -5.46
N SER A 514 -5.31 -18.30 -5.60
CA SER A 514 -5.79 -17.22 -6.47
C SER A 514 -5.39 -15.83 -5.98
N ASN A 515 -5.28 -15.63 -4.66
CA ASN A 515 -5.06 -14.32 -4.05
C ASN A 515 -3.72 -13.71 -4.48
N TYR A 516 -2.69 -14.54 -4.69
CA TYR A 516 -1.39 -14.07 -5.17
C TYR A 516 -1.44 -13.55 -6.61
N THR A 517 -2.07 -14.29 -7.50
CA THR A 517 -2.20 -13.91 -8.92
C THR A 517 -3.09 -12.68 -9.08
N ASP A 518 -4.17 -12.59 -8.30
CA ASP A 518 -5.14 -11.49 -8.39
C ASP A 518 -4.54 -10.13 -7.95
N ARG A 519 -3.42 -10.12 -7.20
CA ARG A 519 -2.63 -8.92 -6.88
C ARG A 519 -2.06 -8.22 -8.13
N LEU A 520 -1.97 -8.88 -9.29
CA LEU A 520 -1.53 -8.25 -10.54
C LEU A 520 -2.56 -7.32 -11.15
N ILE A 521 -3.85 -7.55 -10.89
CA ILE A 521 -4.93 -6.76 -11.49
C ILE A 521 -4.78 -5.27 -11.09
N PRO A 522 -4.63 -4.91 -9.80
CA PRO A 522 -4.34 -3.53 -9.42
C PRO A 522 -3.13 -2.91 -10.14
N LEU A 523 -2.04 -3.67 -10.28
CA LEU A 523 -0.81 -3.17 -10.92
C LEU A 523 -1.05 -2.85 -12.39
N ALA A 524 -1.78 -3.72 -13.09
CA ALA A 524 -2.17 -3.52 -14.48
C ALA A 524 -2.97 -2.21 -14.60
N PHE A 525 -3.98 -2.00 -13.75
CA PHE A 525 -4.78 -0.77 -13.80
C PHE A 525 -4.01 0.50 -13.40
N PHE A 526 -3.03 0.42 -12.51
CA PHE A 526 -2.14 1.55 -12.24
C PHE A 526 -1.36 2.00 -13.48
N SER A 527 -0.97 1.07 -14.36
CA SER A 527 -0.31 1.42 -15.63
C SER A 527 -1.22 2.18 -16.61
N LEU A 528 -2.55 2.08 -16.46
CA LEU A 528 -3.50 2.82 -17.28
C LEU A 528 -3.75 4.27 -16.81
N SER A 529 -3.12 4.70 -15.70
CA SER A 529 -3.26 6.06 -15.14
C SER A 529 -3.15 7.21 -16.17
N PRO A 530 -2.18 7.23 -17.11
CA PRO A 530 -2.10 8.31 -18.10
C PRO A 530 -3.35 8.43 -18.99
N PHE A 531 -3.97 7.30 -19.34
CA PHE A 531 -5.20 7.29 -20.15
C PHE A 531 -6.39 7.77 -19.34
N LEU A 532 -6.45 7.37 -18.06
CA LEU A 532 -7.50 7.83 -17.16
C LEU A 532 -7.43 9.35 -16.92
N ILE A 533 -6.22 9.92 -16.80
CA ILE A 533 -6.04 11.38 -16.72
C ILE A 533 -6.68 12.11 -17.93
N LEU A 534 -6.39 11.65 -19.15
CA LEU A 534 -6.97 12.22 -20.38
C LEU A 534 -8.49 12.00 -20.46
N PHE A 535 -8.98 10.84 -20.01
CA PHE A 535 -10.41 10.56 -19.90
C PHE A 535 -11.09 11.59 -18.99
N SER A 536 -10.52 11.82 -17.80
CA SER A 536 -11.08 12.76 -16.84
C SER A 536 -11.22 14.16 -17.42
N GLU A 537 -10.21 14.63 -18.15
CA GLU A 537 -10.26 15.95 -18.75
C GLU A 537 -11.44 16.01 -19.72
N THR A 538 -11.55 15.01 -20.58
CA THR A 538 -12.56 14.99 -21.65
C THR A 538 -13.97 14.92 -21.06
N PHE A 539 -14.13 14.09 -20.03
CA PHE A 539 -15.34 13.99 -19.23
C PHE A 539 -15.68 15.34 -18.60
N HIS A 540 -14.70 15.98 -17.95
CA HIS A 540 -14.89 17.25 -17.25
C HIS A 540 -15.29 18.40 -18.19
N ARG A 541 -14.62 18.56 -19.35
CA ARG A 541 -14.99 19.57 -20.36
C ARG A 541 -16.43 19.41 -20.84
N ARG A 542 -16.83 18.16 -21.14
CA ARG A 542 -18.20 17.85 -21.56
C ARG A 542 -19.19 18.13 -20.44
N LEU A 543 -18.84 17.79 -19.21
CA LEU A 543 -19.70 18.02 -18.05
C LEU A 543 -19.93 19.52 -17.76
N ILE A 544 -18.92 20.37 -17.97
CA ILE A 544 -19.11 21.81 -17.78
C ILE A 544 -20.07 22.41 -18.82
N ALA A 545 -20.09 21.86 -20.03
CA ALA A 545 -20.89 22.35 -21.15
C ALA A 545 -22.39 21.96 -21.08
N VAL A 546 -22.78 20.99 -20.25
CA VAL A 546 -24.18 20.54 -20.12
C VAL A 546 -24.99 21.38 -19.12
N PRO A 547 -26.35 21.32 -19.17
CA PRO A 547 -27.23 22.00 -18.22
C PRO A 547 -26.93 21.68 -16.76
N LYS A 548 -27.32 22.61 -15.86
CA LYS A 548 -27.07 22.51 -14.40
C LYS A 548 -27.63 21.22 -13.79
N SER A 549 -28.77 20.72 -14.27
CA SER A 549 -29.38 19.47 -13.81
C SER A 549 -28.49 18.26 -14.06
N ILE A 550 -28.01 18.08 -15.30
CA ILE A 550 -27.10 17.00 -15.68
C ILE A 550 -25.77 17.11 -14.92
N LYS A 551 -25.29 18.34 -14.72
CA LYS A 551 -24.07 18.62 -13.96
C LYS A 551 -24.20 18.17 -12.50
N PHE A 552 -25.27 18.57 -11.83
CA PHE A 552 -25.57 18.16 -10.46
C PHE A 552 -25.77 16.65 -10.34
N PHE A 553 -26.55 16.05 -11.26
CA PHE A 553 -26.76 14.61 -11.31
C PHE A 553 -25.44 13.84 -11.46
N SER A 554 -24.54 14.29 -12.33
CA SER A 554 -23.25 13.64 -12.53
C SER A 554 -22.33 13.78 -11.31
N LEU A 555 -22.34 14.93 -10.62
CA LEU A 555 -21.60 15.10 -9.36
C LEU A 555 -22.15 14.18 -8.26
N PHE A 556 -23.47 14.02 -8.19
CA PHE A 556 -24.11 13.09 -7.27
C PHE A 556 -23.74 11.63 -7.60
N LEU A 557 -23.80 11.23 -8.88
CA LEU A 557 -23.39 9.90 -9.32
C LEU A 557 -21.91 9.62 -9.01
N LEU A 558 -21.01 10.58 -9.28
CA LEU A 558 -19.60 10.45 -8.91
C LEU A 558 -19.40 10.33 -7.40
N THR A 559 -20.17 11.08 -6.61
CA THR A 559 -20.15 10.98 -5.14
C THR A 559 -20.57 9.59 -4.69
N ALA A 560 -21.63 9.03 -5.29
CA ALA A 560 -22.09 7.68 -5.00
C ALA A 560 -21.01 6.64 -5.36
N LEU A 561 -20.40 6.74 -6.55
CA LEU A 561 -19.34 5.82 -6.98
C LEU A 561 -18.11 5.86 -6.05
N ILE A 562 -17.66 7.04 -5.65
CA ILE A 562 -16.52 7.21 -4.73
C ILE A 562 -16.85 6.68 -3.33
N THR A 563 -18.09 6.88 -2.87
CA THR A 563 -18.55 6.32 -1.59
C THR A 563 -18.64 4.79 -1.64
N SER A 564 -19.14 4.22 -2.75
CA SER A 564 -19.10 2.78 -2.98
C SER A 564 -17.66 2.26 -2.99
N ALA A 565 -16.74 2.95 -3.64
CA ALA A 565 -15.32 2.59 -3.64
C ALA A 565 -14.73 2.60 -2.22
N PHE A 566 -15.11 3.57 -1.38
CA PHE A 566 -14.68 3.64 0.03
C PHE A 566 -15.18 2.43 0.83
N TYR A 567 -16.46 2.08 0.72
CA TYR A 567 -17.04 0.90 1.37
C TYR A 567 -16.35 -0.41 0.93
N LEU A 568 -16.15 -0.57 -0.38
CA LEU A 568 -15.56 -1.77 -1.00
C LEU A 568 -14.04 -1.92 -0.78
N THR A 569 -13.40 -0.90 -0.22
CA THR A 569 -11.95 -0.91 0.04
C THR A 569 -11.59 -1.80 1.24
N TYR A 570 -12.54 -2.05 2.13
CA TYR A 570 -12.37 -2.86 3.34
C TYR A 570 -13.19 -4.16 3.26
N PRO A 571 -12.87 -5.18 4.06
CA PRO A 571 -13.72 -6.36 4.20
C PRO A 571 -15.14 -5.99 4.60
N ARG A 572 -16.10 -6.80 4.17
CA ARG A 572 -17.52 -6.57 4.44
C ARG A 572 -18.15 -7.79 5.09
N MET A 573 -19.16 -7.54 5.90
CA MET A 573 -20.04 -8.55 6.47
C MET A 573 -21.46 -8.05 6.21
N ASP A 574 -21.98 -8.38 5.03
CA ASP A 574 -23.29 -7.97 4.56
C ASP A 574 -23.98 -9.11 3.80
N ILE A 575 -25.09 -8.80 3.14
CA ILE A 575 -25.93 -9.81 2.46
C ILE A 575 -25.28 -10.40 1.19
N TYR A 576 -24.29 -9.73 0.59
CA TYR A 576 -23.59 -10.20 -0.62
C TYR A 576 -22.27 -10.86 -0.26
N GLU A 577 -21.55 -10.32 0.71
CA GLU A 577 -20.23 -10.80 1.10
C GLU A 577 -20.16 -11.10 2.59
N LYS A 578 -19.73 -12.32 2.91
CA LYS A 578 -19.40 -12.75 4.27
C LYS A 578 -17.89 -12.95 4.38
N SER A 579 -17.15 -11.89 4.71
CA SER A 579 -15.72 -12.00 5.01
C SER A 579 -15.48 -13.11 6.05
N HIS A 580 -14.48 -13.96 5.79
CA HIS A 580 -14.12 -15.06 6.68
C HIS A 580 -12.95 -14.75 7.61
N GLY A 581 -12.18 -13.70 7.32
CA GLY A 581 -11.02 -13.29 8.11
C GLY A 581 -11.43 -12.43 9.31
N TYR A 582 -11.09 -12.88 10.51
CA TYR A 582 -11.20 -12.10 11.74
C TYR A 582 -9.91 -11.32 12.02
N ASN A 583 -9.97 -10.16 12.65
CA ASN A 583 -8.77 -9.51 13.19
C ASN A 583 -8.27 -10.17 14.48
N VAL A 584 -7.01 -9.88 14.83
CA VAL A 584 -6.43 -10.19 16.14
C VAL A 584 -7.18 -9.43 17.24
N SER A 585 -7.60 -10.16 18.27
CA SER A 585 -8.29 -9.65 19.45
C SER A 585 -7.37 -9.56 20.66
N GLN A 586 -7.84 -8.88 21.70
CA GLN A 586 -7.17 -8.84 23.00
C GLN A 586 -7.14 -10.24 23.66
N SER A 587 -8.21 -11.02 23.55
CA SER A 587 -8.26 -12.38 24.07
C SER A 587 -7.21 -13.28 23.39
N ASP A 588 -6.90 -13.09 22.10
CA ASP A 588 -5.82 -13.84 21.43
C ASP A 588 -4.45 -13.57 22.07
N LYS A 589 -4.18 -12.33 22.47
CA LYS A 589 -2.94 -11.95 23.18
C LYS A 589 -2.87 -12.55 24.57
N GLU A 590 -3.97 -12.47 25.32
CA GLU A 590 -4.05 -12.99 26.69
C GLU A 590 -3.92 -14.51 26.72
N VAL A 591 -4.49 -15.22 25.75
CA VAL A 591 -4.34 -16.66 25.57
C VAL A 591 -2.88 -17.05 25.36
N VAL A 592 -2.16 -16.33 24.49
CA VAL A 592 -0.72 -16.55 24.26
C VAL A 592 0.08 -16.39 25.55
N LEU A 593 -0.16 -15.31 26.28
CA LEU A 593 0.54 -15.04 27.54
C LEU A 593 0.18 -16.06 28.63
N SER A 594 -1.08 -16.51 28.68
CA SER A 594 -1.53 -17.55 29.61
C SER A 594 -0.86 -18.90 29.32
N ILE A 595 -0.76 -19.29 28.05
CA ILE A 595 -0.08 -20.53 27.65
C ILE A 595 1.42 -20.44 27.97
N GLU A 596 2.07 -19.31 27.70
CA GLU A 596 3.48 -19.09 28.03
C GLU A 596 3.75 -19.23 29.54
N ASN A 597 2.84 -18.72 30.37
CA ASN A 597 2.93 -18.81 31.83
C ASN A 597 2.70 -20.24 32.34
N ASP A 598 1.70 -20.95 31.82
CA ASP A 598 1.44 -22.35 32.19
C ASP A 598 2.59 -23.28 31.76
N ALA A 599 3.13 -23.07 30.56
CA ALA A 599 4.24 -23.87 30.04
C ALA A 599 5.58 -23.62 30.77
N ALA A 600 5.69 -22.58 31.60
CA ALA A 600 6.88 -22.29 32.38
C ALA A 600 7.26 -23.46 33.31
N TYR A 601 6.26 -24.19 33.82
CA TYR A 601 6.47 -25.38 34.67
C TYR A 601 7.16 -26.53 33.93
N PHE A 602 7.02 -26.61 32.60
CA PHE A 602 7.53 -27.70 31.77
C PHE A 602 8.80 -27.31 31.00
N ASN A 603 9.61 -26.41 31.57
CA ASN A 603 10.80 -25.86 30.91
C ASN A 603 10.50 -25.30 29.50
N LYS A 604 9.26 -24.83 29.28
CA LYS A 604 8.79 -24.24 28.02
C LYS A 604 8.94 -25.18 26.81
N ASP A 605 8.75 -26.48 27.02
CA ASP A 605 8.82 -27.49 25.97
C ASP A 605 7.45 -27.89 25.43
N TYR A 606 6.85 -26.99 24.65
CA TYR A 606 5.50 -27.13 24.14
C TYR A 606 5.34 -26.66 22.69
N ILE A 607 4.24 -27.06 22.08
CA ILE A 607 3.69 -26.50 20.84
C ILE A 607 2.25 -26.08 21.04
N VAL A 608 1.76 -25.23 20.15
CA VAL A 608 0.37 -24.80 20.11
C VAL A 608 -0.23 -25.12 18.75
N LEU A 609 -1.49 -25.55 18.77
CA LEU A 609 -2.33 -25.76 17.59
C LEU A 609 -3.44 -24.71 17.66
N ALA A 610 -3.34 -23.66 16.86
CA ALA A 610 -4.25 -22.52 16.87
C ALA A 610 -4.50 -21.95 15.47
N ASN A 611 -5.46 -21.03 15.37
CA ASN A 611 -5.72 -20.29 14.13
C ASN A 611 -4.69 -19.17 13.89
N GLN A 612 -4.85 -18.48 12.75
CA GLN A 612 -3.93 -17.44 12.30
C GLN A 612 -3.81 -16.26 13.28
N ASN A 613 -4.88 -15.85 13.95
CA ASN A 613 -4.90 -14.67 14.83
C ASN A 613 -4.14 -14.91 16.13
N VAL A 614 -4.34 -16.09 16.72
CA VAL A 614 -3.57 -16.52 17.90
C VAL A 614 -2.09 -16.66 17.55
N SER A 615 -1.76 -17.21 16.37
CA SER A 615 -0.37 -17.27 15.89
C SER A 615 0.25 -15.90 15.63
N ALA A 616 -0.48 -14.94 15.07
CA ALA A 616 0.00 -13.56 14.91
C ALA A 616 0.28 -12.92 16.27
N SER A 617 -0.60 -13.14 17.24
CA SER A 617 -0.40 -12.68 18.62
C SER A 617 0.83 -13.33 19.24
N ALA A 618 1.07 -14.61 19.02
CA ALA A 618 2.25 -15.31 19.52
C ALA A 618 3.56 -14.70 19.00
N ILE A 619 3.63 -14.40 17.70
CA ILE A 619 4.80 -13.75 17.10
C ILE A 619 4.97 -12.32 17.63
N SER A 620 3.87 -11.58 17.83
CA SER A 620 3.91 -10.22 18.36
C SER A 620 4.41 -10.16 19.80
N GLU A 621 3.91 -11.03 20.67
CA GLU A 621 4.17 -10.98 22.12
C GLU A 621 5.43 -11.77 22.51
N LEU A 622 5.72 -12.88 21.83
CA LEU A 622 6.85 -13.77 22.16
C LEU A 622 8.01 -13.65 21.16
N GLY A 623 7.84 -13.00 20.02
CA GLY A 623 8.84 -12.92 18.97
C GLY A 623 9.20 -14.29 18.37
N PHE A 624 10.40 -14.39 17.79
CA PHE A 624 10.94 -15.62 17.22
C PHE A 624 11.58 -16.55 18.27
N LYS A 625 10.91 -16.73 19.40
CA LYS A 625 11.48 -17.34 20.62
C LYS A 625 12.00 -18.77 20.44
N LYS A 626 11.25 -19.64 19.76
CA LYS A 626 11.56 -21.08 19.67
C LYS A 626 11.22 -21.66 18.30
N TYR A 627 12.12 -22.49 17.80
CA TYR A 627 11.90 -23.36 16.64
C TYR A 627 12.34 -24.78 17.01
N TYR A 628 11.56 -25.76 16.58
CA TYR A 628 11.94 -27.17 16.60
C TYR A 628 12.41 -27.53 15.19
N GLU A 629 13.73 -27.46 14.98
CA GLU A 629 14.33 -27.42 13.64
C GLU A 629 13.75 -26.24 12.84
N ASP A 630 12.94 -26.51 11.82
CA ASP A 630 12.29 -25.49 10.98
C ASP A 630 10.82 -25.21 11.38
N VAL A 631 10.33 -25.83 12.46
CA VAL A 631 8.93 -25.71 12.90
C VAL A 631 8.83 -24.68 14.03
N PHE A 632 8.21 -23.54 13.75
CA PHE A 632 7.83 -22.57 14.79
C PHE A 632 6.81 -23.22 15.74
N PHE A 633 6.93 -22.95 17.04
CA PHE A 633 6.11 -23.60 18.07
C PHE A 633 4.61 -23.21 18.05
N TYR A 634 4.25 -22.20 17.26
CA TYR A 634 2.88 -21.90 16.84
C TYR A 634 2.73 -22.15 15.33
N PRO A 635 1.53 -22.47 14.83
CA PRO A 635 1.36 -22.76 13.42
C PRO A 635 1.53 -21.50 12.59
N ILE A 636 2.41 -21.57 11.60
CA ILE A 636 2.48 -20.58 10.52
C ILE A 636 1.32 -20.89 9.57
N PRO A 637 0.43 -19.91 9.29
CA PRO A 637 -0.73 -20.11 8.43
C PRO A 637 -0.38 -20.75 7.08
N THR A 638 -1.35 -21.53 6.59
CA THR A 638 -1.55 -21.87 5.17
C THR A 638 -0.47 -22.68 4.46
N GLY A 639 0.51 -23.20 5.19
CA GLY A 639 1.44 -24.22 4.69
C GLY A 639 2.28 -24.95 5.75
N GLY A 640 2.23 -24.56 7.03
CA GLY A 640 3.02 -25.19 8.10
C GLY A 640 2.45 -26.53 8.56
N LYS A 641 3.33 -27.49 8.88
CA LYS A 641 2.94 -28.84 9.37
C LYS A 641 2.02 -28.78 10.60
N LEU A 642 2.28 -27.87 11.55
CA LEU A 642 1.41 -27.68 12.72
C LEU A 642 0.02 -27.14 12.36
N TYR A 643 -0.11 -26.38 11.27
CA TYR A 643 -1.42 -25.89 10.83
C TYR A 643 -2.30 -27.05 10.33
N SER A 644 -1.71 -28.03 9.64
CA SER A 644 -2.42 -29.26 9.26
C SER A 644 -2.92 -30.04 10.48
N TYR A 645 -2.11 -30.14 11.54
CA TYR A 645 -2.55 -30.76 12.80
C TYR A 645 -3.65 -29.95 13.51
N PHE A 646 -3.59 -28.62 13.45
CA PHE A 646 -4.68 -27.77 13.95
C PHE A 646 -5.99 -28.03 13.19
N LEU A 647 -5.96 -28.13 11.86
CA LEU A 647 -7.13 -28.47 11.06
C LEU A 647 -7.66 -29.88 11.40
N ALA A 648 -6.77 -30.87 11.53
CA ALA A 648 -7.15 -32.22 11.92
C ALA A 648 -7.79 -32.27 13.33
N MET A 649 -7.27 -31.49 14.28
CA MET A 649 -7.88 -31.33 15.61
C MET A 649 -9.24 -30.64 15.56
N ASN A 650 -9.47 -29.69 14.63
CA ASN A 650 -10.81 -29.10 14.44
C ASN A 650 -11.81 -30.08 13.83
N GLU A 651 -11.36 -30.98 12.96
CA GLU A 651 -12.21 -32.03 12.39
C GLU A 651 -12.58 -33.07 13.45
N ASN A 652 -11.59 -33.62 14.16
CA ASN A 652 -11.79 -34.69 15.14
C ASN A 652 -10.78 -34.60 16.31
N PRO A 653 -11.06 -33.80 17.36
CA PRO A 653 -10.16 -33.66 18.50
C PRO A 653 -9.85 -35.02 19.16
N SER A 654 -8.58 -35.42 19.20
CA SER A 654 -8.21 -36.72 19.79
C SER A 654 -6.77 -36.74 20.33
N GLN A 655 -6.54 -37.58 21.34
CA GLN A 655 -5.18 -37.81 21.87
C GLN A 655 -4.21 -38.33 20.81
N LYS A 656 -4.70 -39.09 19.82
CA LYS A 656 -3.87 -39.62 18.75
C LYS A 656 -3.24 -38.48 17.93
N ILE A 657 -4.07 -37.54 17.46
CA ILE A 657 -3.60 -36.41 16.65
C ILE A 657 -2.68 -35.50 17.47
N ALA A 658 -3.03 -35.25 18.74
CA ALA A 658 -2.17 -34.50 19.65
C ALA A 658 -0.78 -35.15 19.82
N LYS A 659 -0.71 -36.48 20.02
CA LYS A 659 0.55 -37.22 20.13
C LYS A 659 1.36 -37.24 18.83
N GLU A 660 0.70 -37.30 17.67
CA GLU A 660 1.37 -37.15 16.37
C GLU A 660 1.99 -35.76 16.21
N ALA A 661 1.28 -34.70 16.62
CA ALA A 661 1.81 -33.33 16.62
C ALA A 661 3.00 -33.18 17.59
N LEU A 662 2.94 -33.79 18.78
CA LEU A 662 4.08 -33.83 19.71
C LEU A 662 5.28 -34.57 19.13
N ALA A 663 5.05 -35.71 18.50
CA ALA A 663 6.09 -36.53 17.88
C ALA A 663 6.78 -35.80 16.72
N LEU A 664 6.08 -34.91 16.01
CA LEU A 664 6.68 -34.09 14.94
C LEU A 664 7.89 -33.28 15.43
N VAL A 665 7.84 -32.77 16.66
CA VAL A 665 8.82 -31.83 17.21
C VAL A 665 9.52 -32.34 18.47
N ASN A 666 9.17 -33.55 18.93
CA ASN A 666 9.59 -34.12 20.21
C ASN A 666 9.33 -33.19 21.42
N ALA A 667 8.21 -32.48 21.41
CA ALA A 667 7.77 -31.64 22.52
C ALA A 667 7.04 -32.47 23.59
N LYS A 668 6.92 -31.94 24.81
CA LYS A 668 6.26 -32.64 25.92
C LYS A 668 4.78 -32.32 26.07
N ARG A 669 4.33 -31.20 25.51
CA ARG A 669 2.97 -30.72 25.71
C ARG A 669 2.44 -29.98 24.49
N VAL A 670 1.17 -30.19 24.18
CA VAL A 670 0.48 -29.47 23.10
C VAL A 670 -0.77 -28.80 23.63
N TYR A 671 -0.89 -27.51 23.32
CA TYR A 671 -2.08 -26.71 23.59
C TYR A 671 -2.91 -26.62 22.32
N PHE A 672 -4.16 -27.02 22.39
CA PHE A 672 -5.13 -26.83 21.31
C PHE A 672 -6.06 -25.68 21.67
N VAL A 673 -6.10 -24.67 20.81
CA VAL A 673 -6.80 -23.40 21.07
C VAL A 673 -8.00 -23.28 20.13
N VAL A 674 -9.18 -23.06 20.69
CA VAL A 674 -10.44 -22.94 19.96
C VAL A 674 -11.17 -21.65 20.35
N ASN A 675 -11.18 -20.67 19.45
CA ASN A 675 -11.97 -19.45 19.59
C ASN A 675 -13.45 -19.71 19.31
N ASP A 676 -14.35 -18.97 19.96
CA ASP A 676 -15.82 -19.07 19.78
C ASP A 676 -16.23 -18.78 18.34
N TYR A 677 -15.54 -17.83 17.70
CA TYR A 677 -15.82 -17.42 16.33
C TYR A 677 -15.42 -18.46 15.27
N TRP A 678 -14.67 -19.50 15.65
CA TRP A 678 -14.29 -20.56 14.73
C TRP A 678 -15.50 -21.39 14.32
N TRP A 679 -15.50 -21.86 13.08
CA TRP A 679 -16.59 -22.68 12.58
C TRP A 679 -16.77 -23.94 13.44
N ASP A 680 -17.99 -24.19 13.90
CA ASP A 680 -18.37 -25.34 14.72
C ASP A 680 -17.61 -25.45 16.06
N SER A 681 -17.19 -24.30 16.61
CA SER A 681 -16.43 -24.20 17.86
C SER A 681 -17.11 -24.94 19.03
N THR A 682 -18.44 -24.90 19.14
CA THR A 682 -19.19 -25.61 20.19
C THR A 682 -18.95 -27.12 20.14
N ARG A 683 -19.10 -27.77 18.98
CA ARG A 683 -18.83 -29.22 18.85
C ARG A 683 -17.38 -29.52 19.17
N ILE A 684 -16.46 -28.74 18.59
CA ILE A 684 -15.02 -28.95 18.75
C ILE A 684 -14.64 -28.91 20.23
N LYS A 685 -15.14 -27.92 20.98
CA LYS A 685 -14.88 -27.79 22.42
C LYS A 685 -15.43 -28.96 23.22
N GLU A 686 -16.68 -29.36 22.99
CA GLU A 686 -17.27 -30.47 23.72
C GLU A 686 -16.54 -31.79 23.46
N GLN A 687 -16.10 -32.03 22.22
CA GLN A 687 -15.28 -33.21 21.90
C GLN A 687 -13.88 -33.12 22.52
N ALA A 688 -13.21 -31.97 22.44
CA ALA A 688 -11.88 -31.77 23.02
C ALA A 688 -11.87 -31.98 24.54
N LYS A 689 -12.91 -31.53 25.27
CA LYS A 689 -13.07 -31.76 26.72
C LYS A 689 -13.02 -33.23 27.12
N THR A 690 -13.52 -34.13 26.26
CA THR A 690 -13.55 -35.57 26.56
C THR A 690 -12.21 -36.28 26.33
N THR A 691 -11.28 -35.65 25.61
CA THR A 691 -10.00 -36.26 25.20
C THR A 691 -8.78 -35.59 25.80
N ALA A 692 -8.89 -34.31 26.19
CA ALA A 692 -7.81 -33.53 26.79
C ALA A 692 -7.50 -33.96 28.23
N SER A 693 -6.25 -33.82 28.64
CA SER A 693 -5.80 -34.06 30.03
C SER A 693 -6.34 -33.00 30.98
N SER A 694 -6.39 -31.75 30.52
CA SER A 694 -6.98 -30.62 31.24
C SER A 694 -7.41 -29.54 30.25
N TRP A 695 -8.24 -28.60 30.69
CA TRP A 695 -8.64 -27.45 29.86
C TRP A 695 -9.03 -26.27 30.74
N TRP A 696 -8.98 -25.08 30.16
CA TRP A 696 -9.56 -23.87 30.75
C TRP A 696 -10.12 -22.96 29.66
N GLN A 697 -10.88 -21.95 30.08
CA GLN A 697 -11.48 -20.96 29.20
C GLN A 697 -11.07 -19.56 29.63
N MET A 698 -10.78 -18.71 28.64
CA MET A 698 -10.52 -17.29 28.79
C MET A 698 -11.40 -16.54 27.80
N ASP A 699 -12.38 -15.79 28.30
CA ASP A 699 -13.40 -15.13 27.49
C ASP A 699 -14.01 -16.07 26.42
N GLU A 700 -13.86 -15.69 25.14
CA GLU A 700 -14.33 -16.39 23.94
C GLU A 700 -13.27 -17.37 23.38
N VAL A 701 -12.37 -17.87 24.23
CA VAL A 701 -11.31 -18.82 23.81
C VAL A 701 -11.20 -19.97 24.81
N SER A 702 -11.25 -21.20 24.29
CA SER A 702 -11.02 -22.42 25.08
C SER A 702 -9.66 -23.03 24.75
N ILE A 703 -8.92 -23.43 25.79
CA ILE A 703 -7.57 -23.99 25.67
C ILE A 703 -7.59 -25.40 26.26
N PHE A 704 -7.15 -26.37 25.47
CA PHE A 704 -7.11 -27.79 25.81
C PHE A 704 -5.66 -28.27 25.85
N VAL A 705 -5.31 -29.05 26.88
CA VAL A 705 -3.94 -29.56 27.10
C VAL A 705 -3.88 -31.05 26.85
N TYR A 706 -2.85 -31.47 26.12
CA TYR A 706 -2.52 -32.88 25.91
C TYR A 706 -1.04 -33.13 26.22
N GLU A 707 -0.76 -34.32 26.76
CA GLU A 707 0.56 -34.77 27.25
C GLU A 707 0.90 -36.17 26.74
#